data_AF-V9Z7F4-F1
#
_entry.id   AF-V9Z7F4-F1
#
_cell.length_a   1.000
_cell.length_b   1.000
_cell.length_c   1.000
_cell.angle_alpha   90.00
_cell.angle_beta   90.00
_cell.angle_gamma   90.00
#
_symmetry.space_group_name_H-M   'P 1'
#
loop_
_entity.id
_entity.type
_entity.pdbx_description
1 polymer ?
#
loop_
_entity_poly.entity_id
_entity_poly.type
_entity_poly.pdbx_seq_one_letter_code
_entity_poly.pdbx_strand_id
1 'polypeptide(L)'
;MSHRGWVSIMFSGEGKVARLRTRYTGEPKAAAIHFYRRLGLRFGLVPDATDAVQQRLEALLLRALAHPHPAFEEVAAAPGSVWGLEGASPYPDRVTLWPARGQAAALLARWLPTRAPAGELGGIPGLRAAALRARGGDTTLTLVLAGQRAHVELRADPGALHQAAELARGAGLEALWEADAVSRVEREALGALLSDLSVAQAALWSRALRRLALAREAFPAWRARDPLDEELQGPNPSRIAVKPVGPGVNLRGVVAVVSGDGRGGRGCTTVGYLLAAAAAVGGARVGVLAADDPSNLPALLGLDHGDKPLGWRDANLQLPPGHHLKVAVMETDAARAAEQLEDAVTEFDLLVVDIGTTAVHPELAGLAARADGVVVVVPDEVPWYDDEVIDERSSRAQIWSYLNSADQAEFHSRRPGGPDLFVFLDEAFARYVEWRAGQEGLTLPGWDADHDGDGWPGDEDGLHTEAGHDEIDEHADLPEAYTGSQSGDVGDEQDDELLAFDDEDSDADEQWVEPYDPDDSDDVEMFWSLEPVGGSAWATLPPEDEAPYLDSWRTDFLQILSPEGGRRHPDVWPQVLTSWADRSRARNLERVAAGGLTDAERAAAERKMIAVHTERALERWDEDLWQRESRAWLAADLTQRHEVGKAERERMWALHHPRPPRDVAEELRHLVRHAPLGRPVVMAVNRARQEYDQLVLEPVGIALREHGIGALTVIPRHRALEAWPGSDRMEDGALTIGWTLAGAVLDSLAHGRR
;
A
#
# COMPACT_ATOMS: atom_id res chain seq x y z
N MET A 1 39.56 -23.14 -42.84
CA MET A 1 38.41 -22.58 -43.56
C MET A 1 37.29 -22.31 -42.56
N SER A 2 36.85 -21.05 -42.54
CA SER A 2 35.62 -20.45 -41.96
C SER A 2 34.72 -21.27 -41.02
N HIS A 3 34.64 -20.85 -39.74
CA HIS A 3 33.45 -20.15 -39.21
C HIS A 3 33.78 -19.45 -37.88
N ARG A 4 34.29 -18.21 -37.99
CA ARG A 4 34.06 -17.17 -36.98
C ARG A 4 32.82 -16.42 -37.43
N GLY A 5 31.72 -16.56 -36.71
CA GLY A 5 30.50 -15.81 -36.97
C GLY A 5 29.59 -15.87 -35.77
N TRP A 6 29.14 -14.68 -35.36
CA TRP A 6 27.95 -14.42 -34.53
C TRP A 6 28.13 -14.27 -33.01
N VAL A 7 28.83 -13.19 -32.63
CA VAL A 7 28.54 -12.39 -31.40
C VAL A 7 28.22 -10.92 -31.79
N SER A 8 27.95 -10.62 -33.06
CA SER A 8 28.04 -9.25 -33.60
C SER A 8 26.73 -8.48 -33.82
N ILE A 9 25.57 -8.85 -33.24
CA ILE A 9 24.30 -8.16 -33.59
C ILE A 9 23.60 -7.37 -32.47
N MET A 10 23.75 -7.68 -31.16
CA MET A 10 23.03 -6.89 -30.13
C MET A 10 23.71 -5.58 -29.67
N PHE A 11 25.05 -5.45 -29.76
CA PHE A 11 25.75 -4.25 -29.28
C PHE A 11 25.53 -2.97 -30.12
N SER A 12 25.07 -3.07 -31.37
CA SER A 12 24.96 -1.89 -32.25
C SER A 12 23.71 -1.04 -31.96
N GLY A 13 22.65 -1.65 -31.39
CA GLY A 13 21.40 -0.99 -31.02
C GLY A 13 21.55 -0.15 -29.76
N GLU A 14 22.03 -0.77 -28.66
CA GLU A 14 22.26 -0.11 -27.37
C GLU A 14 23.11 1.16 -27.51
N GLY A 15 24.23 1.05 -28.23
CA GLY A 15 25.12 2.19 -28.43
C GLY A 15 24.53 3.32 -29.27
N LYS A 16 23.52 3.05 -30.11
CA LYS A 16 22.79 4.10 -30.87
C LYS A 16 21.75 4.78 -29.99
N VAL A 17 20.97 4.00 -29.24
CA VAL A 17 19.92 4.52 -28.36
C VAL A 17 20.52 5.32 -27.19
N ALA A 18 21.57 4.80 -26.55
CA ALA A 18 22.31 5.53 -25.50
C ALA A 18 22.89 6.85 -25.99
N ARG A 19 23.47 6.88 -27.20
CA ARG A 19 23.96 8.13 -27.81
C ARG A 19 22.85 9.14 -28.04
N LEU A 20 21.67 8.67 -28.44
CA LEU A 20 20.53 9.52 -28.66
C LEU A 20 20.05 10.08 -27.31
N ARG A 21 19.85 9.25 -26.29
CA ARG A 21 19.49 9.68 -24.92
C ARG A 21 20.47 10.70 -24.34
N THR A 22 21.78 10.47 -24.46
CA THR A 22 22.80 11.46 -24.05
C THR A 22 22.64 12.81 -24.77
N ARG A 23 22.18 12.85 -26.03
CA ARG A 23 21.89 14.12 -26.73
C ARG A 23 20.65 14.83 -26.20
N TYR A 24 19.69 14.09 -25.64
CA TYR A 24 18.50 14.65 -25.03
C TYR A 24 18.76 15.16 -23.62
N THR A 25 19.51 14.41 -22.82
CA THR A 25 19.61 14.67 -21.38
C THR A 25 20.95 15.23 -20.93
N GLY A 26 22.01 15.09 -21.73
CA GLY A 26 23.37 15.50 -21.39
C GLY A 26 24.11 14.53 -20.47
N GLU A 27 23.47 13.46 -20.00
CA GLU A 27 24.10 12.52 -19.07
C GLU A 27 25.32 11.78 -19.67
N PRO A 28 26.25 11.29 -18.84
CA PRO A 28 27.34 10.45 -19.30
C PRO A 28 26.81 9.21 -20.03
N LYS A 29 27.45 8.85 -21.15
CA LYS A 29 27.07 7.67 -21.95
C LYS A 29 27.00 6.38 -21.13
N ALA A 30 27.84 6.23 -20.10
CA ALA A 30 27.81 5.08 -19.22
C ALA A 30 26.50 5.00 -18.41
N ALA A 31 26.00 6.13 -17.91
CA ALA A 31 24.70 6.23 -17.25
C ALA A 31 23.55 5.91 -18.21
N ALA A 32 23.61 6.41 -19.45
CA ALA A 32 22.63 6.07 -20.49
C ALA A 32 22.59 4.56 -20.80
N ILE A 33 23.76 3.91 -20.90
CA ILE A 33 23.85 2.45 -21.09
C ILE A 33 23.28 1.72 -19.88
N HIS A 34 23.63 2.17 -18.67
CA HIS A 34 23.13 1.58 -17.43
C HIS A 34 21.60 1.65 -17.36
N PHE A 35 21.01 2.79 -17.71
CA PHE A 35 19.56 2.97 -17.84
C PHE A 35 18.94 1.90 -18.73
N TYR A 36 19.44 1.69 -19.96
CA TYR A 36 18.87 0.68 -20.87
C TYR A 36 19.09 -0.76 -20.44
N ARG A 37 20.17 -1.04 -19.73
CA ARG A 37 20.39 -2.38 -19.16
C ARG A 37 19.40 -2.66 -18.04
N ARG A 38 19.08 -1.64 -17.25
CA ARG A 38 18.19 -1.73 -16.10
C ARG A 38 16.71 -1.72 -16.49
N LEU A 39 16.31 -0.85 -17.42
CA LEU A 39 14.92 -0.64 -17.81
C LEU A 39 14.55 -1.26 -19.17
N GLY A 40 15.53 -1.83 -19.87
CA GLY A 40 15.36 -2.42 -21.20
C GLY A 40 15.44 -1.39 -22.34
N LEU A 41 15.85 -1.85 -23.52
CA LEU A 41 16.02 -1.02 -24.72
C LEU A 41 14.72 -0.46 -25.33
N ARG A 42 13.58 -0.89 -24.80
CA ARG A 42 12.25 -0.57 -25.33
C ARG A 42 11.56 0.55 -24.56
N PHE A 43 12.08 0.93 -23.38
CA PHE A 43 11.58 2.04 -22.59
C PHE A 43 11.93 3.39 -23.23
N GLY A 44 11.08 4.40 -23.02
CA GLY A 44 11.22 5.74 -23.62
C GLY A 44 12.61 6.32 -23.39
N LEU A 45 13.12 7.07 -24.37
CA LEU A 45 14.47 7.63 -24.29
C LEU A 45 14.65 8.48 -23.04
N VAL A 46 13.62 9.23 -22.65
CA VAL A 46 13.64 10.16 -21.53
C VAL A 46 12.24 10.17 -20.92
N PRO A 47 11.97 9.35 -19.89
CA PRO A 47 10.66 9.38 -19.23
C PRO A 47 10.42 10.72 -18.56
N ASP A 48 9.20 11.23 -18.67
CA ASP A 48 8.71 12.31 -17.82
C ASP A 48 8.34 11.75 -16.44
N ALA A 49 8.38 12.60 -15.40
CA ALA A 49 7.86 12.23 -14.08
C ALA A 49 6.34 12.05 -14.18
N THR A 50 5.80 10.99 -13.58
CA THR A 50 4.34 10.80 -13.47
C THR A 50 3.78 11.36 -12.17
N ASP A 51 4.58 11.38 -11.11
CA ASP A 51 4.21 11.96 -9.82
C ASP A 51 4.27 13.49 -9.85
N ALA A 52 3.16 14.14 -9.47
CA ALA A 52 3.04 15.59 -9.40
C ALA A 52 3.97 16.21 -8.35
N VAL A 53 4.25 15.53 -7.24
CA VAL A 53 5.15 16.02 -6.20
C VAL A 53 6.58 16.03 -6.72
N GLN A 54 7.01 14.95 -7.39
CA GLN A 54 8.29 14.88 -8.10
C GLN A 54 8.41 15.95 -9.19
N GLN A 55 7.37 16.16 -10.00
CA GLN A 55 7.35 17.23 -11.02
C GLN A 55 7.57 18.61 -10.39
N ARG A 56 6.90 18.90 -9.27
CA ARG A 56 7.06 20.16 -8.53
C ARG A 56 8.50 20.33 -8.05
N LEU A 57 9.08 19.36 -7.35
CA LEU A 57 10.47 19.42 -6.87
C LEU A 57 11.45 19.71 -8.03
N GLU A 58 11.35 18.94 -9.12
CA GLU A 58 12.19 19.11 -10.30
C GLU A 58 12.02 20.49 -10.94
N ALA A 59 10.78 20.98 -11.00
CA ALA A 59 10.49 22.31 -11.51
C ALA A 59 11.12 23.41 -10.65
N LEU A 60 11.03 23.30 -9.31
CA LEU A 60 11.63 24.28 -8.40
C LEU A 60 13.14 24.34 -8.56
N LEU A 61 13.81 23.20 -8.68
CA LEU A 61 15.25 23.13 -8.89
C LEU A 61 15.66 23.87 -10.16
N LEU A 62 15.01 23.62 -11.29
CA LEU A 62 15.39 24.29 -12.54
C LEU A 62 15.01 25.78 -12.54
N ARG A 63 13.83 26.15 -12.01
CA ARG A 63 13.40 27.55 -11.88
C ARG A 63 14.33 28.36 -11.00
N ALA A 64 14.79 27.81 -9.89
CA ALA A 64 15.75 28.47 -9.00
C ALA A 64 17.10 28.76 -9.69
N LEU A 65 17.49 27.95 -10.68
CA LEU A 65 18.68 28.23 -11.50
C LEU A 65 18.41 29.29 -12.58
N ALA A 66 17.22 29.31 -13.17
CA ALA A 66 16.81 30.32 -14.15
C ALA A 66 16.67 31.72 -13.51
N HIS A 67 16.20 31.76 -12.26
CA HIS A 67 15.95 32.97 -11.48
C HIS A 67 16.72 32.94 -10.15
N PRO A 68 18.07 33.02 -10.19
CA PRO A 68 18.89 32.93 -8.99
C PRO A 68 18.71 34.17 -8.11
N HIS A 69 18.92 33.98 -6.80
CA HIS A 69 18.92 35.09 -5.84
C HIS A 69 19.98 36.15 -6.21
N PRO A 70 19.69 37.47 -6.13
CA PRO A 70 20.61 38.54 -6.57
C PRO A 70 21.98 38.56 -5.89
N ALA A 71 22.08 37.98 -4.70
CA ALA A 71 23.34 37.89 -3.95
C ALA A 71 24.37 36.92 -4.55
N PHE A 72 23.95 36.03 -5.46
CA PHE A 72 24.86 35.13 -6.17
C PHE A 72 25.15 35.66 -7.58
N GLU A 73 26.43 35.77 -7.93
CA GLU A 73 26.84 36.01 -9.31
C GLU A 73 26.37 34.87 -10.24
N GLU A 74 26.35 35.09 -11.55
CA GLU A 74 26.01 34.01 -12.47
C GLU A 74 27.06 32.88 -12.41
N VAL A 75 26.62 31.61 -12.42
CA VAL A 75 27.54 30.47 -12.46
C VAL A 75 28.35 30.56 -13.76
N ALA A 76 29.67 30.60 -13.64
CA ALA A 76 30.55 30.59 -14.80
C ALA A 76 30.19 29.43 -15.74
N ALA A 77 29.85 29.75 -16.99
CA ALA A 77 29.44 28.77 -17.97
C ALA A 77 30.61 27.81 -18.28
N ALA A 78 30.56 26.59 -17.72
CA ALA A 78 31.45 25.53 -18.16
C ALA A 78 30.98 25.04 -19.55
N PRO A 79 31.90 24.77 -20.49
CA PRO A 79 31.51 24.32 -21.83
C PRO A 79 30.57 23.11 -21.80
N GLY A 80 29.41 23.25 -22.46
CA GLY A 80 28.40 22.18 -22.51
C GLY A 80 27.53 22.04 -21.26
N SER A 81 27.72 22.89 -20.25
CA SER A 81 26.84 22.99 -19.08
C SER A 81 25.87 24.16 -19.19
N VAL A 82 24.80 24.10 -18.41
CA VAL A 82 23.74 25.11 -18.33
C VAL A 82 23.53 25.41 -16.86
N TRP A 83 23.79 26.65 -16.46
CA TRP A 83 23.71 27.09 -15.06
C TRP A 83 24.47 26.19 -14.08
N GLY A 84 25.55 25.54 -14.54
CA GLY A 84 26.34 24.60 -13.74
C GLY A 84 25.97 23.13 -13.87
N LEU A 85 24.90 22.77 -14.59
CA LEU A 85 24.51 21.38 -14.87
C LEU A 85 25.01 20.89 -16.24
N GLU A 86 25.68 19.75 -16.29
CA GLU A 86 26.14 19.09 -17.53
C GLU A 86 25.04 18.20 -18.14
N GLY A 87 24.22 17.58 -17.28
CA GLY A 87 23.14 16.72 -17.73
C GLY A 87 22.24 16.19 -16.60
N ALA A 88 21.25 15.41 -16.99
CA ALA A 88 20.32 14.72 -16.11
C ALA A 88 20.14 13.25 -16.54
N SER A 89 20.00 12.34 -15.58
CA SER A 89 19.65 10.94 -15.79
C SER A 89 18.22 10.70 -15.30
N PRO A 90 17.22 10.90 -16.16
CA PRO A 90 15.82 10.71 -15.78
C PRO A 90 15.43 9.22 -15.74
N TYR A 91 14.81 8.83 -14.62
CA TYR A 91 14.07 7.58 -14.40
C TYR A 91 12.58 7.93 -14.19
N PRO A 92 11.65 6.97 -14.26
CA PRO A 92 10.22 7.29 -14.10
C PRO A 92 9.89 8.00 -12.77
N ASP A 93 10.50 7.51 -11.70
CA ASP A 93 10.30 7.89 -10.30
C ASP A 93 11.29 8.95 -9.78
N ARG A 94 12.45 9.11 -10.44
CA ARG A 94 13.52 9.99 -9.95
C ARG A 94 14.37 10.59 -11.06
N VAL A 95 15.19 11.58 -10.72
CA VAL A 95 16.22 12.11 -11.62
C VAL A 95 17.55 12.28 -10.90
N THR A 96 18.64 11.87 -11.55
CA THR A 96 20.00 12.13 -11.08
C THR A 96 20.61 13.27 -11.88
N LEU A 97 21.03 14.33 -11.21
CA LEU A 97 21.64 15.52 -11.80
C LEU A 97 23.17 15.41 -11.80
N TRP A 98 23.76 15.80 -12.94
CA TRP A 98 25.19 15.78 -13.18
C TRP A 98 25.71 17.22 -13.18
N PRO A 99 26.34 17.68 -12.09
CA PRO A 99 26.95 19.00 -12.07
C PRO A 99 28.19 19.01 -12.95
N ALA A 100 28.42 20.13 -13.64
CA ALA A 100 29.69 20.38 -14.28
C ALA A 100 30.82 20.32 -13.25
N ARG A 101 32.01 19.92 -13.70
CA ARG A 101 33.17 19.73 -12.82
C ARG A 101 33.42 20.96 -11.93
N GLY A 102 33.34 20.75 -10.62
CA GLY A 102 33.58 21.78 -9.60
C GLY A 102 32.38 22.71 -9.31
N GLN A 103 31.22 22.51 -9.94
CA GLN A 103 30.05 23.38 -9.79
C GLN A 103 29.02 22.88 -8.77
N ALA A 104 29.21 21.70 -8.18
CA ALA A 104 28.25 21.10 -7.24
C ALA A 104 27.92 22.03 -6.05
N ALA A 105 28.94 22.61 -5.40
CA ALA A 105 28.75 23.54 -4.28
C ALA A 105 28.01 24.83 -4.69
N ALA A 106 28.29 25.34 -5.89
CA ALA A 106 27.64 26.53 -6.42
C ALA A 106 26.15 26.28 -6.73
N LEU A 107 25.81 25.10 -7.26
CA LEU A 107 24.42 24.70 -7.47
C LEU A 107 23.68 24.57 -6.13
N LEU A 108 24.26 23.85 -5.17
CA LEU A 108 23.70 23.68 -3.83
C LEU A 108 23.45 25.02 -3.14
N ALA A 109 24.38 25.97 -3.21
CA ALA A 109 24.21 27.29 -2.61
C ALA A 109 23.03 28.11 -3.19
N ARG A 110 22.63 27.82 -4.44
CA ARG A 110 21.47 28.46 -5.10
C ARG A 110 20.16 27.74 -4.87
N TRP A 111 20.20 26.44 -4.62
CA TRP A 111 19.01 25.63 -4.36
C TRP A 111 18.63 25.60 -2.90
N LEU A 112 19.60 25.45 -2.00
CA LEU A 112 19.32 25.29 -0.58
C LEU A 112 18.85 26.61 0.04
N PRO A 113 17.97 26.55 1.06
CA PRO A 113 17.32 27.72 1.61
C PRO A 113 18.32 28.64 2.31
N THR A 114 18.31 29.90 1.93
CA THR A 114 19.14 30.95 2.54
C THR A 114 18.29 32.08 3.09
N ARG A 115 18.81 32.85 4.04
CA ARG A 115 18.18 34.08 4.53
C ARG A 115 19.13 35.27 4.41
N ALA A 116 18.65 36.35 3.79
CA ALA A 116 19.35 37.62 3.77
C ALA A 116 19.21 38.38 5.11
N PRO A 117 20.10 39.33 5.44
CA PRO A 117 20.01 40.09 6.69
C PRO A 117 18.69 40.87 6.87
N ALA A 118 18.03 41.23 5.77
CA ALA A 118 16.72 41.87 5.78
C ALA A 118 15.55 40.90 6.07
N GLY A 119 15.83 39.59 6.20
CA GLY A 119 14.84 38.54 6.45
C GLY A 119 14.31 37.85 5.19
N GLU A 120 14.64 38.35 3.99
CA GLU A 120 14.22 37.77 2.72
C GLU A 120 14.81 36.35 2.54
N LEU A 121 13.96 35.41 2.12
CA LEU A 121 14.38 34.04 1.81
C LEU A 121 14.87 33.94 0.36
N GLY A 122 15.97 33.21 0.18
CA GLY A 122 16.50 32.80 -1.12
C GLY A 122 16.58 31.28 -1.23
N GLY A 123 16.78 30.79 -2.46
CA GLY A 123 16.77 29.35 -2.74
C GLY A 123 15.37 28.75 -2.63
N ILE A 124 15.30 27.45 -2.36
CA ILE A 124 14.05 26.70 -2.25
C ILE A 124 13.76 26.45 -0.77
N PRO A 125 12.74 27.12 -0.18
CA PRO A 125 12.39 26.93 1.22
C PRO A 125 12.11 25.46 1.55
N GLY A 126 12.58 24.98 2.71
CA GLY A 126 12.37 23.60 3.13
C GLY A 126 13.17 22.53 2.36
N LEU A 127 13.96 22.89 1.34
CA LEU A 127 14.84 21.93 0.67
C LEU A 127 15.98 21.53 1.61
N ARG A 128 16.28 20.23 1.66
CA ARG A 128 17.39 19.64 2.41
C ARG A 128 18.22 18.74 1.52
N ALA A 129 19.48 18.56 1.89
CA ALA A 129 20.43 17.73 1.19
C ALA A 129 21.11 16.78 2.19
N ALA A 130 21.09 15.48 1.89
CA ALA A 130 21.73 14.46 2.71
C ALA A 130 22.64 13.58 1.86
N ALA A 131 23.76 13.14 2.42
CA ALA A 131 24.62 12.17 1.75
C ALA A 131 24.05 10.76 1.92
N LEU A 132 23.67 10.12 0.81
CA LEU A 132 23.44 8.68 0.82
C LEU A 132 24.78 7.98 0.65
N ARG A 133 25.13 7.10 1.59
CA ARG A 133 26.27 6.19 1.42
C ARG A 133 25.91 5.09 0.42
N ALA A 134 25.99 5.38 -0.87
CA ALA A 134 25.90 4.36 -1.91
C ALA A 134 27.15 3.45 -1.88
N ARG A 135 26.95 2.13 -2.10
CA ARG A 135 28.05 1.18 -2.30
C ARG A 135 28.91 1.61 -3.49
N GLY A 136 30.24 1.67 -3.30
CA GLY A 136 31.20 1.79 -4.41
C GLY A 136 32.03 3.08 -4.48
N GLY A 137 31.94 3.97 -3.48
CA GLY A 137 32.73 5.22 -3.47
C GLY A 137 32.19 6.31 -4.40
N ASP A 138 31.01 6.07 -4.98
CA ASP A 138 30.29 7.05 -5.78
C ASP A 138 29.52 8.00 -4.86
N THR A 139 29.97 9.25 -4.82
CA THR A 139 29.40 10.29 -3.95
C THR A 139 28.14 10.89 -4.58
N THR A 140 26.99 10.65 -3.96
CA THR A 140 25.70 11.23 -4.34
C THR A 140 25.06 11.91 -3.13
N LEU A 141 24.49 13.09 -3.34
CA LEU A 141 23.62 13.77 -2.38
C LEU A 141 22.16 13.61 -2.81
N THR A 142 21.26 13.42 -1.86
CA THR A 142 19.82 13.38 -2.09
C THR A 142 19.20 14.69 -1.63
N LEU A 143 18.49 15.34 -2.54
CA LEU A 143 17.77 16.59 -2.34
C LEU A 143 16.28 16.27 -2.14
N VAL A 144 15.71 16.73 -1.03
CA VAL A 144 14.33 16.43 -0.63
C VAL A 144 13.69 17.68 -0.06
N LEU A 145 12.41 17.93 -0.38
CA LEU A 145 11.62 18.95 0.31
C LEU A 145 11.12 18.38 1.64
N ALA A 146 11.25 19.13 2.73
CA ALA A 146 10.76 18.68 4.02
C ALA A 146 9.26 18.32 3.97
N GLY A 147 8.91 17.17 4.55
CA GLY A 147 7.56 16.63 4.54
C GLY A 147 7.12 16.00 3.21
N GLN A 148 7.99 15.95 2.20
CA GLN A 148 7.71 15.35 0.89
C GLN A 148 8.56 14.11 0.67
N ARG A 149 8.01 13.15 -0.09
CA ARG A 149 8.70 11.89 -0.45
C ARG A 149 9.53 12.00 -1.74
N ALA A 150 9.18 12.96 -2.60
CA ALA A 150 9.90 13.25 -3.84
C ALA A 150 11.35 13.63 -3.57
N HIS A 151 12.27 13.11 -4.40
CA HIS A 151 13.68 13.37 -4.25
C HIS A 151 14.42 13.50 -5.57
N VAL A 152 15.54 14.21 -5.54
CA VAL A 152 16.46 14.36 -6.66
C VAL A 152 17.86 13.99 -6.20
N GLU A 153 18.55 13.17 -6.97
CA GLU A 153 19.94 12.84 -6.69
C GLU A 153 20.86 13.87 -7.36
N LEU A 154 21.91 14.32 -6.67
CA LEU A 154 22.96 15.16 -7.20
C LEU A 154 24.30 14.44 -7.08
N ARG A 155 25.02 14.30 -8.19
CA ARG A 155 26.36 13.68 -8.21
C ARG A 155 27.40 14.63 -7.62
N ALA A 156 27.57 14.57 -6.30
CA ALA A 156 28.45 15.46 -5.56
C ALA A 156 29.03 14.77 -4.31
N ASP A 157 30.26 15.16 -3.94
CA ASP A 157 30.88 14.79 -2.67
C ASP A 157 30.17 15.46 -1.48
N PRO A 158 30.04 14.80 -0.30
CA PRO A 158 29.46 15.42 0.88
C PRO A 158 30.10 16.75 1.29
N GLY A 159 31.40 16.93 1.01
CA GLY A 159 32.11 18.19 1.23
C GLY A 159 31.57 19.37 0.40
N ALA A 160 30.80 19.11 -0.66
CA ALA A 160 30.13 20.15 -1.44
C ALA A 160 29.08 20.92 -0.61
N LEU A 161 28.45 20.29 0.40
CA LEU A 161 27.50 20.97 1.27
C LEU A 161 28.17 22.02 2.15
N HIS A 162 29.32 21.66 2.72
CA HIS A 162 30.10 22.60 3.50
C HIS A 162 30.60 23.76 2.64
N GLN A 163 31.10 23.48 1.44
CA GLN A 163 31.50 24.52 0.49
C GLN A 163 30.33 25.42 0.06
N ALA A 164 29.12 24.88 -0.09
CA ALA A 164 27.92 25.65 -0.40
C ALA A 164 27.57 26.62 0.74
N ALA A 165 27.72 26.19 2.01
CA ALA A 165 27.49 27.04 3.17
C ALA A 165 28.51 28.19 3.22
N GLU A 166 29.79 27.91 2.94
CA GLU A 166 30.81 28.95 2.83
C GLU A 166 30.52 29.96 1.70
N LEU A 167 30.00 29.50 0.56
CA LEU A 167 29.58 30.38 -0.54
C LEU A 167 28.40 31.27 -0.13
N ALA A 168 27.40 30.72 0.57
CA ALA A 168 26.26 31.50 1.05
C ALA A 168 26.69 32.56 2.08
N ARG A 169 27.52 32.18 3.06
CA ARG A 169 28.08 33.11 4.05
C ARG A 169 28.95 34.19 3.41
N GLY A 170 29.76 33.81 2.42
CA GLY A 170 30.58 34.75 1.64
C GLY A 170 29.75 35.77 0.86
N ALA A 171 28.51 35.41 0.48
CA ALA A 171 27.52 36.30 -0.13
C ALA A 171 26.70 37.10 0.90
N GLY A 172 26.99 36.97 2.20
CA GLY A 172 26.26 37.64 3.28
C GLY A 172 24.92 37.00 3.64
N LEU A 173 24.72 35.73 3.29
CA LEU A 173 23.49 34.98 3.56
C LEU A 173 23.68 33.96 4.69
N GLU A 174 22.62 33.74 5.47
CA GLU A 174 22.50 32.65 6.43
C GLU A 174 22.10 31.35 5.72
N ALA A 175 22.78 30.25 6.00
CA ALA A 175 22.47 28.92 5.46
C ALA A 175 21.44 28.21 6.36
N LEU A 176 20.17 28.12 5.92
CA LEU A 176 19.10 27.60 6.77
C LEU A 176 19.04 26.06 6.81
N TRP A 177 19.66 25.38 5.84
CA TRP A 177 19.66 23.91 5.78
C TRP A 177 20.57 23.25 6.82
N GLU A 178 21.38 24.02 7.54
CA GLU A 178 22.20 23.52 8.65
C GLU A 178 21.39 23.36 9.95
N ALA A 179 20.17 23.89 9.99
CA ALA A 179 19.25 23.67 11.11
C ALA A 179 18.56 22.30 11.00
N ASP A 180 18.39 21.65 12.15
CA ASP A 180 17.80 20.31 12.24
C ASP A 180 16.33 20.27 11.78
N ALA A 181 15.61 21.39 11.89
CA ALA A 181 14.19 21.50 11.56
C ALA A 181 13.90 22.67 10.60
N VAL A 182 12.82 22.53 9.82
CA VAL A 182 12.33 23.59 8.93
C VAL A 182 11.55 24.63 9.71
N SER A 183 11.92 25.90 9.58
CA SER A 183 11.24 26.98 10.28
C SER A 183 9.80 27.20 9.76
N ARG A 184 8.92 27.80 10.57
CA ARG A 184 7.56 28.17 10.14
C ARG A 184 7.57 29.05 8.88
N VAL A 185 8.51 30.00 8.83
CA VAL A 185 8.69 30.91 7.70
C VAL A 185 9.08 30.17 6.42
N GLU A 186 9.95 29.16 6.51
CA GLU A 186 10.27 28.30 5.36
C GLU A 186 9.05 27.50 4.88
N ARG A 187 8.22 26.97 5.80
CA ARG A 187 7.01 26.23 5.44
C ARG A 187 5.97 27.11 4.74
N GLU A 188 5.71 28.30 5.28
CA GLU A 188 4.79 29.28 4.68
C GLU A 188 5.28 29.71 3.28
N ALA A 189 6.58 29.97 3.13
CA ALA A 189 7.18 30.34 1.85
C ALA A 189 7.16 29.21 0.82
N LEU A 190 7.41 27.96 1.25
CA LEU A 190 7.28 26.79 0.38
C LEU A 190 5.83 26.62 -0.09
N GLY A 191 4.85 26.76 0.82
CA GLY A 191 3.43 26.68 0.49
C GLY A 191 3.04 27.70 -0.58
N ALA A 192 3.41 28.97 -0.40
CA ALA A 192 3.14 30.02 -1.38
C ALA A 192 3.78 29.71 -2.75
N LEU A 193 5.04 29.27 -2.75
CA LEU A 193 5.78 28.98 -3.96
C LEU A 193 5.22 27.76 -4.73
N LEU A 194 4.70 26.76 -4.02
CA LEU A 194 4.00 25.63 -4.62
C LEU A 194 2.62 26.01 -5.16
N SER A 195 1.89 26.90 -4.50
CA SER A 195 0.60 27.41 -4.98
C SER A 195 0.73 28.27 -6.24
N ASP A 196 1.84 29.02 -6.37
CA ASP A 196 2.13 29.82 -7.56
C ASP A 196 2.54 28.99 -8.78
N LEU A 197 2.88 27.70 -8.60
CA LEU A 197 3.30 26.80 -9.66
C LEU A 197 2.13 25.88 -10.07
N SER A 198 1.46 26.23 -11.16
CA SER A 198 0.40 25.38 -11.72
C SER A 198 0.93 23.99 -12.11
N VAL A 199 0.05 22.99 -12.14
CA VAL A 199 0.40 21.61 -12.53
C VAL A 199 1.02 21.55 -13.92
N ALA A 200 0.47 22.29 -14.88
CA ALA A 200 1.01 22.36 -16.25
C ALA A 200 2.42 22.96 -16.29
N GLN A 201 2.67 24.03 -15.52
CA GLN A 201 4.00 24.63 -15.42
C GLN A 201 4.99 23.70 -14.72
N ALA A 202 4.58 23.02 -13.65
CA ALA A 202 5.42 22.04 -12.96
C ALA A 202 5.85 20.91 -13.93
N ALA A 203 4.91 20.37 -14.69
CA ALA A 203 5.20 19.34 -15.69
C ALA A 203 6.17 19.84 -16.79
N LEU A 204 6.00 21.07 -17.29
CA LEU A 204 6.89 21.67 -18.30
C LEU A 204 8.31 21.88 -17.78
N TRP A 205 8.46 22.45 -16.58
CA TRP A 205 9.79 22.68 -15.98
C TRP A 205 10.49 21.38 -15.57
N SER A 206 9.75 20.38 -15.06
CA SER A 206 10.28 19.04 -14.81
C SER A 206 10.78 18.39 -16.10
N ARG A 207 9.96 18.40 -17.15
CA ARG A 207 10.33 17.90 -18.49
C ARG A 207 11.58 18.60 -19.04
N ALA A 208 11.68 19.90 -18.85
CA ALA A 208 12.84 20.69 -19.23
C ALA A 208 14.12 20.25 -18.50
N LEU A 209 14.05 19.98 -17.19
CA LEU A 209 15.18 19.46 -16.41
C LEU A 209 15.62 18.09 -16.92
N ARG A 210 14.66 17.20 -17.18
CA ARG A 210 14.92 15.83 -17.68
C ARG A 210 15.51 15.82 -19.09
N ARG A 211 15.27 16.86 -19.89
CA ARG A 211 15.73 17.00 -21.29
C ARG A 211 16.74 18.15 -21.46
N LEU A 212 17.60 18.33 -20.45
CA LEU A 212 18.52 19.48 -20.35
C LEU A 212 19.41 19.71 -21.58
N ALA A 213 19.78 18.69 -22.35
CA ALA A 213 20.66 18.89 -23.51
C ALA A 213 19.92 19.34 -24.77
N LEU A 214 18.58 19.22 -24.83
CA LEU A 214 17.80 19.67 -25.99
C LEU A 214 17.70 21.19 -26.08
N ALA A 215 17.38 21.85 -24.98
CA ALA A 215 16.94 23.25 -24.98
C ALA A 215 18.11 24.24 -24.79
N ARG A 216 19.33 23.87 -25.19
CA ARG A 216 20.55 24.65 -24.97
C ARG A 216 20.47 26.09 -25.45
N GLU A 217 19.83 26.31 -26.58
CA GLU A 217 19.66 27.64 -27.18
C GLU A 217 18.51 28.44 -26.54
N ALA A 218 17.57 27.76 -25.87
CA ALA A 218 16.39 28.37 -25.27
C ALA A 218 16.61 28.84 -23.82
N PHE A 219 17.61 28.32 -23.10
CA PHE A 219 17.86 28.66 -21.70
C PHE A 219 17.94 30.16 -21.40
N PRO A 220 18.58 31.02 -22.22
CA PRO A 220 18.57 32.46 -21.97
C PRO A 220 17.15 33.05 -21.95
N ALA A 221 16.25 32.56 -22.81
CA ALA A 221 14.86 33.03 -22.88
C ALA A 221 14.05 32.60 -21.65
N TRP A 222 14.39 31.44 -21.05
CA TRP A 222 13.70 30.93 -19.87
C TRP A 222 13.92 31.76 -18.60
N ARG A 223 14.86 32.72 -18.62
CA ARG A 223 14.97 33.74 -17.56
C ARG A 223 13.81 34.73 -17.54
N ALA A 224 13.06 34.84 -18.64
CA ALA A 224 11.97 35.81 -18.80
C ALA A 224 10.59 35.16 -19.03
N ARG A 225 10.55 33.84 -19.28
CA ARG A 225 9.30 33.09 -19.53
C ARG A 225 9.47 31.60 -19.18
N ASP A 226 8.36 30.89 -19.11
CA ASP A 226 8.38 29.42 -18.99
C ASP A 226 8.88 28.72 -20.27
N PRO A 227 9.36 27.46 -20.16
CA PRO A 227 9.64 26.59 -21.29
C PRO A 227 8.41 26.34 -22.17
N LEU A 228 8.61 26.22 -23.48
CA LEU A 228 7.56 25.84 -24.43
C LEU A 228 7.67 24.35 -24.75
N ASP A 229 6.54 23.70 -25.00
CA ASP A 229 6.52 22.27 -25.34
C ASP A 229 7.35 21.93 -26.58
N GLU A 230 7.31 22.79 -27.59
CA GLU A 230 8.05 22.66 -28.84
C GLU A 230 9.57 22.59 -28.62
N GLU A 231 10.09 23.29 -27.62
CA GLU A 231 11.51 23.30 -27.24
C GLU A 231 11.96 21.95 -26.64
N LEU A 232 11.01 21.13 -26.19
CA LEU A 232 11.25 19.91 -25.43
C LEU A 232 10.94 18.63 -26.24
N GLN A 233 10.38 18.73 -27.45
CA GLN A 233 10.05 17.58 -28.31
C GLN A 233 11.29 16.90 -28.92
N GLY A 234 12.34 17.68 -29.20
CA GLY A 234 13.55 17.23 -29.87
C GLY A 234 13.33 16.55 -31.24
N PRO A 235 14.38 15.97 -31.85
CA PRO A 235 14.32 15.53 -33.25
C PRO A 235 13.53 14.23 -33.52
N ASN A 236 13.23 13.43 -32.49
CA ASN A 236 12.49 12.16 -32.58
C ASN A 236 11.49 12.03 -31.42
N PRO A 237 10.40 12.83 -31.40
CA PRO A 237 9.47 12.90 -30.27
C PRO A 237 8.80 11.55 -29.94
N SER A 238 8.51 10.74 -30.97
CA SER A 238 7.94 9.39 -30.83
C SER A 238 8.83 8.36 -30.12
N ARG A 239 10.10 8.71 -29.84
CA ARG A 239 11.02 7.87 -29.08
C ARG A 239 11.20 8.31 -27.62
N ILE A 240 10.72 9.50 -27.26
CA ILE A 240 10.88 10.07 -25.93
C ILE A 240 9.89 9.46 -24.95
N ALA A 241 8.63 9.37 -25.39
CA ALA A 241 7.56 8.80 -24.60
C ALA A 241 7.91 7.38 -24.12
N VAL A 242 7.51 7.10 -22.88
CA VAL A 242 7.52 5.75 -22.34
C VAL A 242 6.72 4.86 -23.30
N LYS A 243 7.31 3.74 -23.68
CA LYS A 243 6.59 2.71 -24.43
C LYS A 243 6.19 1.62 -23.43
N PRO A 244 4.95 1.12 -23.47
CA PRO A 244 4.44 0.07 -22.58
C PRO A 244 5.00 -1.31 -22.95
N VAL A 245 6.30 -1.39 -23.23
CA VAL A 245 7.01 -2.62 -23.55
C VAL A 245 8.10 -2.74 -22.51
N GLY A 246 7.86 -3.62 -21.55
CA GLY A 246 8.83 -3.98 -20.53
C GLY A 246 10.13 -4.54 -21.11
N PRO A 247 11.04 -5.00 -20.23
CA PRO A 247 12.22 -5.70 -20.69
C PRO A 247 11.78 -6.81 -21.65
N GLY A 248 12.56 -7.08 -22.69
CA GLY A 248 12.38 -8.31 -23.46
C GLY A 248 12.79 -9.47 -22.57
N VAL A 249 11.95 -9.75 -21.56
CA VAL A 249 12.14 -10.79 -20.57
C VAL A 249 11.96 -12.08 -21.35
N ASN A 250 13.06 -12.59 -21.90
CA ASN A 250 13.09 -13.92 -22.52
C ASN A 250 13.09 -14.98 -21.41
N LEU A 251 12.12 -14.87 -20.50
CA LEU A 251 11.87 -15.81 -19.43
C LEU A 251 11.37 -17.09 -20.09
N ARG A 252 12.02 -18.20 -19.73
CA ARG A 252 11.73 -19.52 -20.28
C ARG A 252 11.81 -20.57 -19.19
N GLY A 253 11.10 -21.67 -19.41
CA GLY A 253 11.05 -22.80 -18.48
C GLY A 253 9.80 -22.78 -17.62
N VAL A 254 9.87 -23.42 -16.46
CA VAL A 254 8.75 -23.57 -15.53
C VAL A 254 8.97 -22.68 -14.30
N VAL A 255 8.00 -21.84 -13.98
CA VAL A 255 8.00 -21.02 -12.76
C VAL A 255 6.80 -21.39 -11.91
N ALA A 256 7.04 -21.90 -10.70
CA ALA A 256 5.97 -22.16 -9.74
C ALA A 256 5.67 -20.90 -8.92
N VAL A 257 4.40 -20.65 -8.63
CA VAL A 257 3.94 -19.59 -7.72
C VAL A 257 3.28 -20.24 -6.53
N VAL A 258 3.76 -19.94 -5.33
CA VAL A 258 3.32 -20.57 -4.08
C VAL A 258 3.10 -19.53 -2.99
N SER A 259 2.20 -19.81 -2.04
CA SER A 259 2.10 -19.00 -0.82
C SER A 259 3.23 -19.35 0.16
N GLY A 260 3.84 -18.34 0.79
CA GLY A 260 4.93 -18.54 1.76
C GLY A 260 4.53 -19.30 3.03
N ASP A 261 3.29 -19.13 3.46
CA ASP A 261 2.67 -19.79 4.62
C ASP A 261 1.75 -20.96 4.23
N GLY A 262 1.64 -21.26 2.94
CA GLY A 262 0.77 -22.31 2.39
C GLY A 262 -0.73 -21.99 2.43
N ARG A 263 -1.15 -20.80 2.89
CA ARG A 263 -2.57 -20.39 2.99
C ARG A 263 -3.08 -19.73 1.69
N GLY A 264 -4.39 -19.80 1.49
CA GLY A 264 -5.11 -19.07 0.44
C GLY A 264 -5.16 -17.55 0.68
N GLY A 265 -5.67 -16.79 -0.30
CA GLY A 265 -5.87 -15.33 -0.17
C GLY A 265 -4.61 -14.47 -0.20
N ARG A 266 -3.43 -15.07 -0.45
CA ARG A 266 -2.15 -14.32 -0.55
C ARG A 266 -1.89 -13.68 -1.92
N GLY A 267 -2.75 -13.95 -2.91
CA GLY A 267 -2.67 -13.36 -4.25
C GLY A 267 -1.78 -14.12 -5.24
N CYS A 268 -1.51 -15.40 -5.03
CA CYS A 268 -0.69 -16.23 -5.93
C CYS A 268 -1.19 -16.19 -7.38
N THR A 269 -2.51 -16.29 -7.59
CA THR A 269 -3.15 -16.20 -8.91
C THR A 269 -2.89 -14.87 -9.60
N THR A 270 -3.04 -13.76 -8.86
CA THR A 270 -2.69 -12.41 -9.36
C THR A 270 -1.22 -12.34 -9.75
N VAL A 271 -0.31 -12.77 -8.87
CA VAL A 271 1.14 -12.74 -9.15
C VAL A 271 1.49 -13.58 -10.37
N GLY A 272 0.96 -14.80 -10.45
CA GLY A 272 1.19 -15.73 -11.54
C GLY A 272 0.70 -15.18 -12.87
N TYR A 273 -0.50 -14.59 -12.90
CA TYR A 273 -1.02 -13.99 -14.11
C TYR A 273 -0.27 -12.73 -14.54
N LEU A 274 0.10 -11.83 -13.61
CA LEU A 274 0.91 -10.65 -13.93
C LEU A 274 2.26 -11.04 -14.56
N LEU A 275 2.91 -12.06 -13.99
CA LEU A 275 4.14 -12.63 -14.54
C LEU A 275 3.93 -13.18 -15.95
N ALA A 276 2.85 -13.94 -16.14
CA ALA A 276 2.51 -14.58 -17.41
C ALA A 276 2.19 -13.54 -18.51
N ALA A 277 1.34 -12.56 -18.19
CA ALA A 277 0.99 -11.44 -19.06
C ALA A 277 2.23 -10.63 -19.47
N ALA A 278 3.08 -10.27 -18.52
CA ALA A 278 4.31 -9.54 -18.79
C ALA A 278 5.27 -10.30 -19.72
N ALA A 279 5.40 -11.62 -19.54
CA ALA A 279 6.20 -12.47 -20.41
C ALA A 279 5.58 -12.64 -21.82
N ALA A 280 4.25 -12.77 -21.92
CA ALA A 280 3.53 -12.86 -23.19
C ALA A 280 3.66 -11.56 -24.00
N VAL A 281 3.52 -10.41 -23.35
CA VAL A 281 3.78 -9.09 -23.96
C VAL A 281 5.26 -8.93 -24.34
N GLY A 282 6.16 -9.56 -23.57
CA GLY A 282 7.58 -9.70 -23.88
C GLY A 282 7.87 -10.54 -25.14
N GLY A 283 6.88 -11.28 -25.64
CA GLY A 283 6.95 -12.10 -26.86
C GLY A 283 7.14 -13.59 -26.63
N ALA A 284 7.03 -14.09 -25.39
CA ALA A 284 7.03 -15.51 -25.10
C ALA A 284 5.66 -16.15 -25.42
N ARG A 285 5.65 -17.43 -25.81
CA ARG A 285 4.44 -18.25 -25.74
C ARG A 285 4.27 -18.73 -24.30
N VAL A 286 3.22 -18.29 -23.63
CA VAL A 286 3.04 -18.51 -22.20
C VAL A 286 1.82 -19.37 -21.93
N GLY A 287 2.00 -20.37 -21.05
CA GLY A 287 0.91 -21.14 -20.46
C GLY A 287 0.81 -20.86 -18.95
N VAL A 288 -0.40 -20.84 -18.40
CA VAL A 288 -0.67 -20.83 -16.95
C VAL A 288 -1.45 -22.09 -16.56
N LEU A 289 -0.94 -22.84 -15.60
CA LEU A 289 -1.64 -23.96 -14.94
C LEU A 289 -2.01 -23.55 -13.51
N ALA A 290 -3.27 -23.65 -13.12
CA ALA A 290 -3.74 -23.28 -11.78
C ALA A 290 -4.31 -24.48 -11.00
N ALA A 291 -3.79 -24.72 -9.79
CA ALA A 291 -4.07 -25.89 -8.93
C ALA A 291 -5.50 -25.99 -8.40
N ASP A 292 -6.15 -24.84 -8.18
CA ASP A 292 -7.43 -24.76 -7.51
C ASP A 292 -8.21 -23.61 -8.16
N ASP A 293 -9.53 -23.72 -8.22
CA ASP A 293 -10.44 -22.65 -8.68
C ASP A 293 -11.17 -21.95 -7.51
N PRO A 294 -10.51 -21.43 -6.46
CA PRO A 294 -11.14 -20.59 -5.44
C PRO A 294 -10.93 -19.11 -5.76
N SER A 295 -10.22 -18.77 -6.85
CA SER A 295 -9.96 -17.40 -7.30
C SER A 295 -10.60 -17.07 -8.64
N ASN A 296 -11.46 -17.96 -9.15
CA ASN A 296 -12.29 -17.73 -10.32
C ASN A 296 -11.46 -17.25 -11.51
N LEU A 297 -10.26 -17.82 -11.75
CA LEU A 297 -9.37 -17.37 -12.83
C LEU A 297 -10.10 -17.32 -14.19
N PRO A 298 -10.98 -18.29 -14.53
CA PRO A 298 -11.86 -18.15 -15.69
C PRO A 298 -12.80 -16.93 -15.61
N ALA A 299 -13.48 -16.66 -14.49
CA ALA A 299 -14.32 -15.48 -14.32
C ALA A 299 -13.56 -14.16 -14.35
N LEU A 300 -12.38 -14.11 -13.71
CA LEU A 300 -11.47 -12.97 -13.70
C LEU A 300 -10.93 -12.66 -15.10
N LEU A 301 -10.97 -13.65 -16.00
CA LEU A 301 -10.62 -13.54 -17.40
C LEU A 301 -11.83 -13.41 -18.35
N GLY A 302 -13.06 -13.34 -17.82
CA GLY A 302 -14.29 -13.25 -18.60
C GLY A 302 -14.55 -14.48 -19.49
N LEU A 303 -14.06 -15.66 -19.08
CA LEU A 303 -14.23 -16.91 -19.82
C LEU A 303 -15.48 -17.66 -19.32
N ASP A 304 -16.41 -17.97 -20.23
CA ASP A 304 -17.68 -18.65 -19.92
C ASP A 304 -17.52 -19.93 -19.09
N HIS A 305 -18.45 -20.12 -18.14
CA HIS A 305 -18.53 -21.23 -17.19
C HIS A 305 -19.13 -22.52 -17.78
N GLY A 306 -19.43 -22.54 -19.09
CA GLY A 306 -19.95 -23.73 -19.76
C GLY A 306 -18.97 -24.90 -19.63
N ASP A 307 -19.43 -25.97 -18.97
CA ASP A 307 -18.81 -27.28 -18.74
C ASP A 307 -17.29 -27.30 -18.77
N LYS A 308 -16.63 -27.22 -17.59
CA LYS A 308 -15.19 -27.39 -17.32
C LYS A 308 -14.48 -28.36 -18.30
N PRO A 309 -13.97 -27.93 -19.47
CA PRO A 309 -13.16 -28.80 -20.30
C PRO A 309 -11.74 -28.64 -19.77
N LEU A 310 -11.18 -29.74 -19.26
CA LEU A 310 -9.76 -29.87 -18.93
C LEU A 310 -8.94 -29.58 -20.22
N GLY A 311 -8.53 -28.33 -20.42
CA GLY A 311 -7.89 -27.90 -21.66
C GLY A 311 -7.48 -26.43 -21.69
N TRP A 312 -6.57 -26.10 -22.61
CA TRP A 312 -6.04 -24.75 -22.79
C TRP A 312 -7.08 -23.79 -23.37
N ARG A 313 -7.31 -22.67 -22.69
CA ARG A 313 -8.14 -21.54 -23.14
C ARG A 313 -7.27 -20.36 -23.52
N ASP A 314 -7.69 -19.59 -24.52
CA ASP A 314 -6.99 -18.38 -24.94
C ASP A 314 -7.32 -17.22 -23.98
N ALA A 315 -6.29 -16.57 -23.43
CA ALA A 315 -6.40 -15.40 -22.56
C ALA A 315 -5.81 -14.13 -23.20
N ASN A 316 -5.64 -14.12 -24.53
CA ASN A 316 -5.10 -12.99 -25.28
C ASN A 316 -6.02 -11.76 -25.29
N LEU A 317 -7.32 -11.91 -24.99
CA LEU A 317 -8.29 -10.80 -25.02
C LEU A 317 -7.90 -9.67 -24.06
N GLN A 318 -7.24 -10.00 -22.95
CA GLN A 318 -6.77 -9.03 -21.97
C GLN A 318 -5.42 -8.39 -22.31
N LEU A 319 -4.75 -8.84 -23.39
CA LEU A 319 -3.47 -8.34 -23.84
C LEU A 319 -3.61 -7.56 -25.16
N PRO A 320 -2.63 -6.74 -25.54
CA PRO A 320 -2.57 -6.17 -26.88
C PRO A 320 -2.62 -7.27 -27.98
N PRO A 321 -3.13 -6.98 -29.19
CA PRO A 321 -3.19 -7.96 -30.27
C PRO A 321 -1.81 -8.55 -30.63
N GLY A 322 -1.74 -9.86 -30.86
CA GLY A 322 -0.53 -10.56 -31.34
C GLY A 322 0.34 -11.19 -30.26
N HIS A 323 -0.17 -11.32 -29.03
CA HIS A 323 0.47 -12.07 -27.95
C HIS A 323 -0.06 -13.51 -27.85
N HIS A 324 0.62 -14.35 -27.07
CA HIS A 324 0.29 -15.77 -26.90
C HIS A 324 0.27 -16.14 -25.42
N LEU A 325 -0.90 -16.02 -24.79
CA LEU A 325 -1.17 -16.43 -23.43
C LEU A 325 -2.33 -17.43 -23.43
N LYS A 326 -2.09 -18.61 -22.88
CA LYS A 326 -3.13 -19.60 -22.61
C LYS A 326 -3.19 -19.95 -21.13
N VAL A 327 -4.37 -20.32 -20.66
CA VAL A 327 -4.62 -20.73 -19.28
C VAL A 327 -5.35 -22.07 -19.25
N ALA A 328 -5.07 -22.91 -18.26
CA ALA A 328 -5.78 -24.15 -18.02
C ALA A 328 -5.84 -24.45 -16.51
N VAL A 329 -6.87 -25.18 -16.11
CA VAL A 329 -6.97 -25.74 -14.75
C VAL A 329 -6.05 -26.96 -14.67
N MET A 330 -5.28 -27.03 -13.59
CA MET A 330 -4.38 -28.15 -13.32
C MET A 330 -5.16 -29.32 -12.72
N GLU A 331 -4.74 -30.53 -13.04
CA GLU A 331 -5.28 -31.74 -12.42
C GLU A 331 -5.01 -31.73 -10.89
N THR A 332 -5.97 -32.22 -10.11
CA THR A 332 -5.84 -32.31 -8.64
C THR A 332 -5.00 -33.50 -8.18
N ASP A 333 -4.92 -34.56 -9.00
CA ASP A 333 -4.02 -35.69 -8.75
C ASP A 333 -2.57 -35.31 -9.11
N ALA A 334 -1.64 -35.45 -8.16
CA ALA A 334 -0.26 -35.01 -8.33
C ALA A 334 0.50 -35.74 -9.47
N ALA A 335 0.17 -37.00 -9.77
CA ALA A 335 0.81 -37.73 -10.87
C ALA A 335 0.29 -37.23 -12.22
N ARG A 336 -1.02 -37.02 -12.36
CA ARG A 336 -1.62 -36.45 -13.56
C ARG A 336 -1.22 -34.99 -13.79
N ALA A 337 -1.15 -34.20 -12.72
CA ALA A 337 -0.67 -32.83 -12.79
C ALA A 337 0.81 -32.77 -13.25
N ALA A 338 1.62 -33.72 -12.81
CA ALA A 338 2.99 -33.87 -13.28
C ALA A 338 3.08 -34.26 -14.77
N GLU A 339 2.21 -35.15 -15.25
CA GLU A 339 2.09 -35.49 -16.67
C GLU A 339 1.65 -34.29 -17.50
N GLN A 340 0.60 -33.57 -17.06
CA GLN A 340 0.11 -32.34 -17.70
C GLN A 340 1.21 -31.27 -17.78
N LEU A 341 2.00 -31.12 -16.72
CA LEU A 341 3.15 -30.22 -16.68
C LEU A 341 4.22 -30.62 -17.71
N GLU A 342 4.57 -31.91 -17.81
CA GLU A 342 5.56 -32.41 -18.76
C GLU A 342 5.12 -32.20 -20.22
N ASP A 343 3.84 -32.42 -20.52
CA ASP A 343 3.26 -32.17 -21.84
C ASP A 343 3.29 -30.68 -22.20
N ALA A 344 2.89 -29.82 -21.25
CA ALA A 344 2.82 -28.37 -21.42
C ALA A 344 4.19 -27.71 -21.70
N VAL A 345 5.27 -28.22 -21.10
CA VAL A 345 6.64 -27.71 -21.31
C VAL A 345 7.08 -27.77 -22.77
N THR A 346 6.49 -28.65 -23.59
CA THR A 346 6.79 -28.75 -25.02
C THR A 346 6.04 -27.72 -25.86
N GLU A 347 4.90 -27.21 -25.38
CA GLU A 347 4.03 -26.28 -26.10
C GLU A 347 4.44 -24.81 -25.87
N PHE A 348 4.88 -24.46 -24.67
CA PHE A 348 5.14 -23.07 -24.25
C PHE A 348 6.62 -22.77 -24.05
N ASP A 349 6.99 -21.50 -24.25
CA ASP A 349 8.33 -21.02 -23.92
C ASP A 349 8.47 -20.81 -22.41
N LEU A 350 7.39 -20.36 -21.75
CA LEU A 350 7.26 -20.19 -20.31
C LEU A 350 5.96 -20.84 -19.83
N LEU A 351 6.06 -21.59 -18.74
CA LEU A 351 4.91 -22.15 -18.04
C LEU A 351 4.89 -21.62 -16.61
N VAL A 352 3.81 -20.94 -16.24
CA VAL A 352 3.57 -20.50 -14.87
C VAL A 352 2.62 -21.49 -14.20
N VAL A 353 3.05 -22.06 -13.08
CA VAL A 353 2.26 -23.03 -12.33
C VAL A 353 1.84 -22.37 -11.02
N ASP A 354 0.59 -21.92 -10.96
CA ASP A 354 -0.02 -21.41 -9.74
C ASP A 354 -0.45 -22.59 -8.86
N ILE A 355 0.35 -22.89 -7.85
CA ILE A 355 0.07 -23.95 -6.88
C ILE A 355 -0.82 -23.41 -5.75
N GLY A 356 -0.89 -22.08 -5.58
CA GLY A 356 -1.76 -21.45 -4.61
C GLY A 356 -1.53 -21.93 -3.17
N THR A 357 -2.60 -22.50 -2.60
CA THR A 357 -2.68 -22.96 -1.21
C THR A 357 -2.31 -24.44 -1.09
N THR A 358 -1.13 -24.73 -0.55
CA THR A 358 -0.72 -26.11 -0.24
C THR A 358 -1.47 -26.69 0.97
N ALA A 359 -2.27 -25.88 1.68
CA ALA A 359 -3.14 -26.36 2.74
C ALA A 359 -4.34 -27.16 2.21
N VAL A 360 -4.86 -26.79 1.02
CA VAL A 360 -6.00 -27.47 0.39
C VAL A 360 -5.52 -28.64 -0.47
N HIS A 361 -4.40 -28.47 -1.19
CA HIS A 361 -3.81 -29.48 -2.06
C HIS A 361 -2.36 -29.79 -1.69
N PRO A 362 -2.10 -30.45 -0.54
CA PRO A 362 -0.75 -30.77 -0.08
C PRO A 362 0.02 -31.68 -1.05
N GLU A 363 -0.68 -32.51 -1.81
CA GLU A 363 -0.12 -33.39 -2.84
C GLU A 363 0.55 -32.63 -4.00
N LEU A 364 0.06 -31.42 -4.32
CA LEU A 364 0.60 -30.59 -5.40
C LEU A 364 1.86 -29.82 -4.98
N ALA A 365 2.19 -29.75 -3.69
CA ALA A 365 3.38 -29.07 -3.20
C ALA A 365 4.69 -29.59 -3.82
N GLY A 366 4.71 -30.88 -4.21
CA GLY A 366 5.84 -31.52 -4.88
C GLY A 366 6.14 -30.95 -6.28
N LEU A 367 5.16 -30.31 -6.94
CA LEU A 367 5.34 -29.72 -8.27
C LEU A 367 6.26 -28.50 -8.23
N ALA A 368 6.26 -27.72 -7.14
CA ALA A 368 7.16 -26.58 -6.97
C ALA A 368 8.64 -27.00 -7.05
N ALA A 369 8.98 -28.21 -6.58
CA ALA A 369 10.33 -28.74 -6.65
C ALA A 369 10.78 -29.11 -8.08
N ARG A 370 9.83 -29.28 -9.02
CA ARG A 370 10.10 -29.55 -10.44
C ARG A 370 10.32 -28.28 -11.26
N ALA A 371 9.95 -27.11 -10.75
CA ALA A 371 10.11 -25.84 -11.45
C ALA A 371 11.60 -25.41 -11.57
N ASP A 372 11.89 -24.62 -12.60
CA ASP A 372 13.20 -23.99 -12.80
C ASP A 372 13.44 -22.84 -11.82
N GLY A 373 12.36 -22.17 -11.40
CA GLY A 373 12.36 -21.14 -10.36
C GLY A 373 11.02 -21.09 -9.63
N VAL A 374 11.02 -20.49 -8.44
CA VAL A 374 9.83 -20.39 -7.59
C VAL A 374 9.63 -18.95 -7.15
N VAL A 375 8.42 -18.43 -7.36
CA VAL A 375 7.96 -17.17 -6.78
C VAL A 375 7.16 -17.51 -5.53
N VAL A 376 7.64 -17.04 -4.39
CA VAL A 376 6.92 -17.16 -3.13
C VAL A 376 6.24 -15.84 -2.81
N VAL A 377 4.93 -15.88 -2.65
CA VAL A 377 4.12 -14.72 -2.33
C VAL A 377 3.94 -14.66 -0.81
N VAL A 378 4.32 -13.54 -0.21
CA VAL A 378 4.21 -13.29 1.23
C VAL A 378 3.43 -11.99 1.47
N PRO A 379 2.64 -11.90 2.55
CA PRO A 379 2.01 -10.64 2.93
C PRO A 379 3.05 -9.64 3.46
N ASP A 380 2.74 -8.36 3.33
CA ASP A 380 3.49 -7.30 3.99
C ASP A 380 3.14 -7.18 5.48
N GLU A 381 3.71 -8.09 6.27
CA GLU A 381 3.55 -8.19 7.73
C GLU A 381 4.83 -7.86 8.50
N VAL A 382 5.95 -7.66 7.79
CA VAL A 382 7.24 -7.32 8.40
C VAL A 382 7.35 -5.81 8.55
N PRO A 383 7.67 -5.28 9.74
CA PRO A 383 8.02 -3.88 9.86
C PRO A 383 9.35 -3.63 9.16
N TRP A 384 9.32 -2.84 8.08
CA TRP A 384 10.50 -2.44 7.31
C TRP A 384 11.23 -1.23 7.91
N TYR A 385 10.52 -0.48 8.75
CA TYR A 385 10.99 0.73 9.41
C TYR A 385 10.76 0.59 10.91
N ASP A 386 11.67 1.17 11.69
CA ASP A 386 11.42 1.50 13.08
C ASP A 386 10.77 2.88 13.09
N ASP A 387 9.62 2.98 13.74
CA ASP A 387 8.90 4.23 13.86
C ASP A 387 9.33 4.94 15.14
N GLU A 388 10.06 6.04 14.99
CA GLU A 388 10.29 6.97 16.08
C GLU A 388 9.16 8.01 16.08
N VAL A 389 8.24 7.89 17.02
CA VAL A 389 7.18 8.88 17.20
C VAL A 389 7.72 10.05 18.00
N ILE A 390 7.90 11.19 17.33
CA ILE A 390 8.19 12.46 17.98
C ILE A 390 6.86 13.11 18.31
N ASP A 391 6.56 13.21 19.61
CA ASP A 391 5.34 13.81 20.13
C ASP A 391 5.66 15.17 20.79
N GLU A 392 5.55 16.24 20.00
CA GLU A 392 5.74 17.62 20.47
C GLU A 392 4.43 18.28 20.94
N ARG A 393 3.33 17.52 21.01
CA ARG A 393 2.06 18.04 21.51
C ARG A 393 2.22 18.51 22.96
N SER A 394 1.35 19.42 23.41
CA SER A 394 1.30 19.82 24.81
C SER A 394 1.11 18.62 25.73
N SER A 395 1.63 18.69 26.96
CA SER A 395 1.47 17.58 27.93
C SER A 395 0.00 17.21 28.17
N ARG A 396 -0.93 18.17 28.04
CA ARG A 396 -2.37 17.92 28.07
C ARG A 396 -2.79 16.98 26.94
N ALA A 397 -2.46 17.30 25.69
CA ALA A 397 -2.79 16.47 24.54
C ALA A 397 -2.13 15.08 24.62
N GLN A 398 -0.89 15.00 25.14
CA GLN A 398 -0.23 13.71 25.36
C GLN A 398 -0.94 12.85 26.41
N ILE A 399 -1.30 13.43 27.57
CA ILE A 399 -2.02 12.75 28.65
C ILE A 399 -3.39 12.27 28.16
N TRP A 400 -4.14 13.13 27.46
CA TRP A 400 -5.47 12.78 26.96
C TRP A 400 -5.40 11.70 25.87
N SER A 401 -4.42 11.78 24.98
CA SER A 401 -4.16 10.74 23.98
C SER A 401 -3.82 9.40 24.63
N TYR A 402 -2.99 9.42 25.69
CA TYR A 402 -2.66 8.22 26.47
C TYR A 402 -3.90 7.62 27.16
N LEU A 403 -4.74 8.45 27.76
CA LEU A 403 -5.99 8.01 28.40
C LEU A 403 -6.99 7.47 27.38
N ASN A 404 -7.15 8.10 26.21
CA ASN A 404 -8.00 7.58 25.13
C ASN A 404 -7.49 6.21 24.65
N SER A 405 -6.18 6.05 24.45
CA SER A 405 -5.60 4.76 24.06
C SER A 405 -5.74 3.71 25.16
N ALA A 406 -5.61 4.08 26.43
CA ALA A 406 -5.84 3.18 27.55
C ALA A 406 -7.31 2.77 27.66
N ASP A 407 -8.24 3.70 27.48
CA ASP A 407 -9.69 3.44 27.48
C ASP A 407 -10.09 2.53 26.32
N GLN A 408 -9.55 2.77 25.12
CA GLN A 408 -9.78 1.93 23.94
C GLN A 408 -9.12 0.55 24.10
N ALA A 409 -7.91 0.49 24.66
CA ALA A 409 -7.25 -0.78 24.95
C ALA A 409 -8.00 -1.56 26.04
N GLU A 410 -8.50 -0.91 27.10
CA GLU A 410 -9.37 -1.54 28.09
C GLU A 410 -10.68 -1.98 27.44
N PHE A 411 -11.28 -1.19 26.56
CA PHE A 411 -12.47 -1.56 25.81
C PHE A 411 -12.26 -2.84 24.98
N HIS A 412 -11.14 -2.94 24.25
CA HIS A 412 -10.79 -4.13 23.47
C HIS A 412 -10.24 -5.30 24.31
N SER A 413 -9.69 -5.03 25.50
CA SER A 413 -9.15 -6.03 26.43
C SER A 413 -10.12 -6.43 27.54
N ARG A 414 -11.36 -5.93 27.51
CA ARG A 414 -12.54 -6.54 28.14
C ARG A 414 -12.83 -7.89 27.48
N ARG A 415 -11.85 -8.80 27.59
CA ARG A 415 -12.04 -10.24 27.53
C ARG A 415 -12.26 -10.72 28.97
N PRO A 416 -13.18 -11.65 29.23
CA PRO A 416 -13.82 -11.74 30.53
C PRO A 416 -12.95 -12.47 31.55
N GLY A 417 -12.77 -11.85 32.71
CA GLY A 417 -12.13 -12.45 33.88
C GLY A 417 -12.48 -11.72 35.16
N GLY A 418 -13.70 -11.93 35.67
CA GLY A 418 -14.19 -11.36 36.93
C GLY A 418 -15.58 -10.73 36.79
N PRO A 419 -15.82 -9.46 37.19
CA PRO A 419 -17.11 -8.77 36.97
C PRO A 419 -17.60 -8.79 35.50
N ASP A 420 -16.74 -9.20 34.58
CA ASP A 420 -16.97 -9.43 33.16
C ASP A 420 -17.89 -10.63 32.84
N LEU A 421 -18.08 -11.58 33.77
CA LEU A 421 -19.01 -12.70 33.55
C LEU A 421 -20.46 -12.21 33.42
N PHE A 422 -20.85 -11.16 34.14
CA PHE A 422 -22.19 -10.57 34.02
C PHE A 422 -22.40 -9.88 32.66
N VAL A 423 -21.35 -9.29 32.10
CA VAL A 423 -21.38 -8.62 30.79
C VAL A 423 -21.45 -9.66 29.67
N PHE A 424 -20.61 -10.70 29.74
CA PHE A 424 -20.67 -11.85 28.84
C PHE A 424 -22.06 -12.51 28.83
N LEU A 425 -22.66 -12.70 30.01
CA LEU A 425 -24.00 -13.26 30.12
C LEU A 425 -25.07 -12.34 29.55
N ASP A 426 -24.93 -11.01 29.65
CA ASP A 426 -25.85 -10.07 28.99
C ASP A 426 -25.79 -10.21 27.46
N GLU A 427 -24.58 -10.31 26.89
CA GLU A 427 -24.36 -10.50 25.45
C GLU A 427 -24.89 -11.85 24.96
N ALA A 428 -24.50 -12.94 25.63
CA ALA A 428 -24.96 -14.27 25.30
C ALA A 428 -26.48 -14.41 25.46
N PHE A 429 -27.08 -13.73 26.44
CA PHE A 429 -28.53 -13.72 26.61
C PHE A 429 -29.26 -12.99 25.48
N ALA A 430 -28.71 -11.90 24.93
CA ALA A 430 -29.32 -11.23 23.78
C ALA A 430 -29.41 -12.15 22.56
N ARG A 431 -28.35 -12.94 22.29
CA ARG A 431 -28.36 -13.94 21.22
C ARG A 431 -29.31 -15.10 21.51
N TYR A 432 -29.38 -15.52 22.77
CA TYR A 432 -30.36 -16.51 23.20
C TYR A 432 -31.80 -16.02 22.96
N VAL A 433 -32.10 -14.74 23.23
CA VAL A 433 -33.40 -14.11 22.99
C VAL A 433 -33.74 -14.10 21.49
N GLU A 434 -32.79 -13.74 20.62
CA GLU A 434 -32.95 -13.77 19.15
C GLU A 434 -33.27 -15.18 18.64
N TRP A 435 -32.40 -16.14 18.98
CA TRP A 435 -32.56 -17.53 18.59
C TRP A 435 -33.89 -18.08 19.11
N ARG A 436 -34.23 -17.81 20.37
CA ARG A 436 -35.46 -18.31 20.99
C ARG A 436 -36.70 -17.70 20.35
N ALA A 437 -36.68 -16.42 20.03
CA ALA A 437 -37.76 -15.77 19.30
C ALA A 437 -37.94 -16.38 17.90
N GLY A 438 -36.85 -16.68 17.20
CA GLY A 438 -36.87 -17.40 15.92
C GLY A 438 -37.51 -18.80 16.05
N GLN A 439 -37.12 -19.58 17.06
CA GLN A 439 -37.69 -20.91 17.33
C GLN A 439 -39.18 -20.86 17.69
N GLU A 440 -39.61 -19.83 18.42
CA GLU A 440 -41.00 -19.65 18.83
C GLU A 440 -41.85 -18.88 17.78
N GLY A 441 -41.25 -18.47 16.66
CA GLY A 441 -41.93 -17.70 15.61
C GLY A 441 -42.41 -16.32 16.07
N LEU A 442 -41.71 -15.73 17.04
CA LEU A 442 -42.02 -14.42 17.62
C LEU A 442 -41.26 -13.32 16.89
N THR A 443 -41.96 -12.24 16.53
CA THR A 443 -41.33 -10.99 16.07
C THR A 443 -40.95 -10.15 17.29
N LEU A 444 -39.68 -9.80 17.42
CA LEU A 444 -39.19 -8.99 18.53
C LEU A 444 -39.52 -7.49 18.30
N PRO A 445 -40.26 -6.82 19.23
CA PRO A 445 -40.59 -5.41 19.09
C PRO A 445 -39.36 -4.49 19.09
N GLY A 446 -39.29 -3.56 18.13
CA GLY A 446 -38.17 -2.62 17.98
C GLY A 446 -36.87 -3.25 17.47
N TRP A 447 -36.96 -4.49 16.99
CA TRP A 447 -35.86 -5.26 16.43
C TRP A 447 -35.99 -5.26 14.89
N ASP A 448 -35.63 -4.15 14.25
CA ASP A 448 -35.57 -4.12 12.78
C ASP A 448 -34.31 -4.89 12.36
N ALA A 449 -34.50 -6.04 11.69
CA ALA A 449 -33.42 -6.88 11.16
C ALA A 449 -32.55 -6.18 10.10
N ASP A 450 -32.93 -4.96 9.68
CA ASP A 450 -32.26 -4.17 8.65
C ASP A 450 -31.15 -3.23 9.19
N HIS A 451 -30.79 -3.30 10.48
CA HIS A 451 -29.72 -2.46 11.06
C HIS A 451 -28.29 -2.97 10.83
N ASP A 452 -28.09 -3.90 9.89
CA ASP A 452 -26.75 -4.43 9.55
C ASP A 452 -25.88 -3.47 8.72
N GLY A 453 -26.24 -2.19 8.56
CA GLY A 453 -25.50 -1.28 7.68
C GLY A 453 -25.46 0.22 8.01
N ASP A 454 -26.32 0.74 8.89
CA ASP A 454 -26.33 2.18 9.17
C ASP A 454 -25.47 2.47 10.40
N GLY A 455 -24.28 3.03 10.13
CA GLY A 455 -23.24 3.29 11.11
C GLY A 455 -23.72 4.00 12.36
N TRP A 456 -23.05 3.71 13.48
CA TRP A 456 -23.16 4.49 14.71
C TRP A 456 -23.17 6.00 14.41
N PRO A 457 -23.94 6.82 15.14
CA PRO A 457 -23.79 8.28 15.19
C PRO A 457 -22.44 8.77 15.79
N GLY A 458 -21.41 7.94 15.71
CA GLY A 458 -20.03 8.20 16.11
C GLY A 458 -18.99 7.44 15.27
N ASP A 459 -19.40 6.59 14.32
CA ASP A 459 -18.49 5.90 13.38
C ASP A 459 -18.38 6.60 12.03
N GLU A 460 -19.21 7.60 11.73
CA GLU A 460 -18.98 8.51 10.59
C GLU A 460 -17.70 9.37 10.75
N ASP A 461 -17.08 9.38 11.94
CA ASP A 461 -15.80 10.07 12.20
C ASP A 461 -14.63 9.10 12.52
N GLY A 462 -14.83 7.79 12.26
CA GLY A 462 -13.87 6.71 12.54
C GLY A 462 -12.95 6.35 11.37
N LEU A 463 -11.86 7.12 11.20
CA LEU A 463 -10.56 6.63 10.68
C LEU A 463 -10.56 5.92 9.31
N HIS A 464 -11.08 6.56 8.26
CA HIS A 464 -10.30 6.55 7.03
C HIS A 464 -9.08 7.43 7.26
N THR A 465 -7.89 6.86 7.08
CA THR A 465 -6.66 7.62 6.90
C THR A 465 -6.71 8.26 5.51
N GLU A 466 -7.64 9.21 5.32
CA GLU A 466 -7.63 10.08 4.15
C GLU A 466 -6.52 11.11 4.36
N ALA A 467 -5.40 10.87 3.69
CA ALA A 467 -4.54 11.96 3.27
C ALA A 467 -5.41 12.88 2.39
N GLY A 468 -5.59 14.13 2.84
CA GLY A 468 -6.54 15.08 2.29
C GLY A 468 -6.55 15.15 0.75
N HIS A 469 -7.72 14.84 0.20
CA HIS A 469 -8.14 15.36 -1.09
C HIS A 469 -9.09 16.53 -0.81
N ASP A 470 -8.58 17.75 -0.93
CA ASP A 470 -9.40 18.94 -1.06
C ASP A 470 -10.19 18.81 -2.38
N GLU A 471 -11.46 18.45 -2.29
CA GLU A 471 -12.41 18.67 -3.39
C GLU A 471 -12.66 20.18 -3.51
N ILE A 472 -12.09 20.76 -4.56
CA ILE A 472 -12.42 22.10 -5.01
C ILE A 472 -13.81 22.03 -5.66
N ASP A 473 -14.72 22.76 -5.04
CA ASP A 473 -16.07 23.07 -5.48
C ASP A 473 -16.04 23.80 -6.85
N GLU A 474 -16.21 23.05 -7.94
CA GLU A 474 -16.40 23.59 -9.30
C GLU A 474 -17.89 23.49 -9.72
N HIS A 475 -18.74 24.31 -9.09
CA HIS A 475 -20.04 24.68 -9.67
C HIS A 475 -19.97 26.08 -10.27
N ALA A 476 -19.71 26.15 -11.58
CA ALA A 476 -19.96 27.35 -12.38
C ALA A 476 -20.42 27.00 -13.81
N ASP A 477 -21.73 27.15 -14.02
CA ASP A 477 -22.38 27.64 -15.24
C ASP A 477 -21.86 27.19 -16.62
N LEU A 478 -22.56 26.24 -17.24
CA LEU A 478 -22.58 26.11 -18.71
C LEU A 478 -24.00 26.35 -19.23
N PRO A 479 -24.21 27.25 -20.22
CA PRO A 479 -25.51 27.53 -20.77
C PRO A 479 -25.92 26.50 -21.83
N GLU A 480 -27.22 26.22 -21.83
CA GLU A 480 -27.97 25.53 -22.87
C GLU A 480 -27.69 26.11 -24.27
N ALA A 481 -27.42 25.23 -25.25
CA ALA A 481 -28.08 25.19 -26.56
C ALA A 481 -27.26 24.37 -27.57
N TYR A 482 -27.76 23.20 -27.98
CA TYR A 482 -27.88 22.93 -29.42
C TYR A 482 -28.90 21.83 -29.70
N THR A 483 -29.82 22.18 -30.58
CA THR A 483 -30.96 21.39 -31.03
C THR A 483 -30.62 20.56 -32.27
N GLY A 484 -31.17 19.34 -32.32
CA GLY A 484 -31.84 18.83 -33.51
C GLY A 484 -31.02 18.03 -34.52
N SER A 485 -31.31 16.73 -34.62
CA SER A 485 -31.96 16.07 -35.79
C SER A 485 -31.59 14.59 -35.77
N GLN A 486 -32.51 13.64 -35.57
CA GLN A 486 -33.65 13.17 -36.38
C GLN A 486 -33.33 11.84 -37.10
N SER A 487 -34.21 10.87 -36.84
CA SER A 487 -34.61 9.71 -37.67
C SER A 487 -33.70 8.48 -37.78
N GLY A 488 -34.31 7.31 -37.52
CA GLY A 488 -33.75 6.01 -37.86
C GLY A 488 -34.46 4.81 -37.22
N ASP A 489 -35.79 4.78 -37.33
CA ASP A 489 -36.68 3.63 -37.06
C ASP A 489 -36.31 2.40 -37.92
N VAL A 490 -36.34 1.19 -37.32
CA VAL A 490 -36.55 -0.20 -37.82
C VAL A 490 -35.91 -1.10 -36.74
N GLY A 491 -36.60 -1.80 -35.84
CA GLY A 491 -37.67 -2.76 -36.09
C GLY A 491 -37.05 -4.15 -36.24
N ASP A 492 -37.03 -4.94 -35.16
CA ASP A 492 -37.11 -6.41 -35.24
C ASP A 492 -37.41 -6.99 -33.86
N GLU A 493 -38.69 -7.35 -33.72
CA GLU A 493 -39.23 -8.29 -32.74
C GLU A 493 -38.78 -9.71 -33.15
N GLN A 494 -38.11 -10.43 -32.25
CA GLN A 494 -38.14 -11.90 -32.24
C GLN A 494 -37.56 -12.46 -30.92
N ASP A 495 -38.37 -13.32 -30.32
CA ASP A 495 -38.01 -14.45 -29.46
C ASP A 495 -37.69 -14.19 -27.98
N ASP A 496 -38.72 -13.73 -27.24
CA ASP A 496 -38.86 -13.99 -25.79
C ASP A 496 -39.73 -15.24 -25.56
N GLU A 497 -39.14 -16.42 -25.76
CA GLU A 497 -39.64 -17.70 -25.24
C GLU A 497 -38.44 -18.50 -24.70
N LEU A 498 -38.58 -19.02 -23.47
CA LEU A 498 -37.71 -19.98 -22.77
C LEU A 498 -36.58 -19.36 -21.92
N LEU A 499 -36.78 -19.20 -20.61
CA LEU A 499 -36.58 -20.26 -19.61
C LEU A 499 -36.93 -19.70 -18.22
N ALA A 500 -38.04 -20.19 -17.66
CA ALA A 500 -38.24 -20.21 -16.22
C ALA A 500 -37.15 -21.10 -15.62
N PHE A 501 -36.16 -20.50 -14.96
CA PHE A 501 -35.29 -21.22 -14.05
C PHE A 501 -35.94 -21.17 -12.68
N ASP A 502 -36.26 -22.36 -12.17
CA ASP A 502 -36.54 -22.60 -10.77
C ASP A 502 -35.36 -22.07 -9.94
N ASP A 503 -35.59 -21.01 -9.17
CA ASP A 503 -34.77 -20.61 -8.02
C ASP A 503 -34.98 -21.58 -6.83
N GLU A 504 -34.95 -22.89 -7.11
CA GLU A 504 -34.95 -23.94 -6.09
C GLU A 504 -33.52 -24.48 -6.01
N ASP A 505 -32.68 -23.81 -5.23
CA ASP A 505 -31.55 -24.36 -4.45
C ASP A 505 -30.46 -23.29 -4.21
N SER A 506 -30.70 -22.32 -3.31
CA SER A 506 -29.65 -21.83 -2.40
C SER A 506 -30.12 -21.05 -1.16
N ASP A 507 -31.42 -20.98 -0.85
CA ASP A 507 -31.89 -20.68 0.51
C ASP A 507 -31.88 -21.96 1.35
N ALA A 508 -30.81 -22.76 1.25
CA ALA A 508 -30.57 -23.88 2.14
C ALA A 508 -30.31 -23.27 3.52
N ASP A 509 -31.40 -23.03 4.25
CA ASP A 509 -31.50 -22.72 5.66
C ASP A 509 -30.17 -22.23 6.24
N GLU A 510 -29.98 -20.91 6.30
CA GLU A 510 -29.17 -20.33 7.39
C GLU A 510 -29.85 -20.75 8.69
N GLN A 511 -29.63 -22.01 9.06
CA GLN A 511 -30.21 -22.67 10.20
C GLN A 511 -29.47 -22.05 11.36
N TRP A 512 -30.04 -20.96 11.89
CA TRP A 512 -29.51 -20.19 12.99
C TRP A 512 -28.99 -21.16 14.05
N VAL A 513 -27.65 -21.25 14.12
CA VAL A 513 -26.96 -22.21 14.99
C VAL A 513 -27.37 -21.89 16.41
N GLU A 514 -27.76 -22.92 17.17
CA GLU A 514 -28.09 -22.77 18.59
C GLU A 514 -26.92 -22.08 19.29
N PRO A 515 -27.13 -20.96 20.01
CA PRO A 515 -26.03 -20.19 20.59
C PRO A 515 -25.21 -20.94 21.64
N TYR A 516 -25.74 -22.06 22.16
CA TYR A 516 -25.08 -22.95 23.11
C TYR A 516 -25.78 -24.31 23.17
N ASP A 517 -25.12 -25.36 22.69
CA ASP A 517 -25.50 -26.77 22.83
C ASP A 517 -24.65 -27.44 23.93
N PRO A 518 -25.23 -27.78 25.10
CA PRO A 518 -24.50 -28.44 26.18
C PRO A 518 -24.03 -29.86 25.86
N ASP A 519 -24.57 -30.48 24.81
CA ASP A 519 -24.22 -31.84 24.38
C ASP A 519 -23.08 -31.85 23.31
N ASP A 520 -22.75 -30.70 22.72
CA ASP A 520 -21.59 -30.53 21.81
C ASP A 520 -20.37 -29.96 22.55
N SER A 521 -19.32 -30.77 22.70
CA SER A 521 -18.12 -30.35 23.40
C SER A 521 -17.36 -29.21 22.71
N ASP A 522 -17.38 -29.14 21.38
CA ASP A 522 -16.69 -28.08 20.65
C ASP A 522 -17.44 -26.76 20.79
N ASP A 523 -18.78 -26.79 20.79
CA ASP A 523 -19.61 -25.61 21.04
C ASP A 523 -19.52 -25.14 22.50
N VAL A 524 -19.50 -26.06 23.47
CA VAL A 524 -19.25 -25.74 24.89
C VAL A 524 -17.88 -25.07 25.05
N GLU A 525 -16.81 -25.61 24.45
CA GLU A 525 -15.49 -24.98 24.54
C GLU A 525 -15.42 -23.65 23.79
N MET A 526 -16.10 -23.51 22.66
CA MET A 526 -16.18 -22.26 21.90
C MET A 526 -16.94 -21.19 22.67
N PHE A 527 -18.13 -21.46 23.17
CA PHE A 527 -18.94 -20.54 23.97
C PHE A 527 -18.19 -20.09 25.24
N TRP A 528 -17.60 -21.02 25.97
CA TRP A 528 -16.86 -20.73 27.21
C TRP A 528 -15.38 -20.35 26.99
N SER A 529 -14.91 -20.27 25.74
CA SER A 529 -13.62 -19.65 25.41
C SER A 529 -13.63 -18.14 25.68
N LEU A 530 -14.84 -17.58 25.86
CA LEU A 530 -15.10 -16.18 26.12
C LEU A 530 -14.55 -15.27 25.00
N GLU A 531 -14.36 -15.83 23.80
CA GLU A 531 -14.19 -15.02 22.60
C GLU A 531 -15.47 -14.21 22.35
N PRO A 532 -15.37 -12.97 21.83
CA PRO A 532 -16.56 -12.22 21.44
C PRO A 532 -17.36 -13.09 20.48
N VAL A 533 -18.56 -13.47 20.88
CA VAL A 533 -19.43 -14.29 20.05
C VAL A 533 -19.88 -13.35 18.93
N GLY A 534 -19.20 -13.35 17.77
CA GLY A 534 -19.44 -12.39 16.69
C GLY A 534 -20.91 -12.36 16.29
N GLY A 535 -21.54 -11.19 16.37
CA GLY A 535 -22.98 -10.95 16.25
C GLY A 535 -23.38 -9.65 16.96
N SER A 536 -24.68 -9.32 16.95
CA SER A 536 -25.39 -8.12 17.48
C SER A 536 -25.12 -7.72 18.95
N ALA A 537 -23.87 -7.65 19.41
CA ALA A 537 -23.43 -7.15 20.72
C ALA A 537 -23.83 -5.68 21.02
N TRP A 538 -24.68 -5.11 20.17
CA TRP A 538 -25.20 -3.75 20.19
C TRP A 538 -26.73 -3.72 20.34
N ALA A 539 -27.40 -4.88 20.31
CA ALA A 539 -28.85 -4.96 20.39
C ALA A 539 -29.33 -4.61 21.80
N THR A 540 -30.30 -3.68 21.86
CA THR A 540 -31.08 -3.46 23.07
C THR A 540 -32.18 -4.50 23.09
N LEU A 541 -32.29 -5.27 24.17
CA LEU A 541 -33.38 -6.25 24.35
C LEU A 541 -34.74 -5.57 24.11
N PRO A 542 -35.79 -6.32 23.73
CA PRO A 542 -37.14 -5.77 23.65
C PRO A 542 -37.58 -5.15 24.99
N PRO A 543 -38.41 -4.08 24.98
CA PRO A 543 -38.92 -3.49 26.20
C PRO A 543 -39.61 -4.52 27.11
N GLU A 544 -39.36 -4.46 28.42
CA GLU A 544 -39.89 -5.42 29.40
C GLU A 544 -41.43 -5.53 29.41
N ASP A 545 -42.13 -4.45 29.06
CA ASP A 545 -43.60 -4.38 28.98
C ASP A 545 -44.16 -4.96 27.67
N GLU A 546 -43.35 -5.02 26.61
CA GLU A 546 -43.71 -5.57 25.31
C GLU A 546 -43.28 -7.05 25.14
N ALA A 547 -42.38 -7.54 26.01
CA ALA A 547 -41.84 -8.90 25.97
C ALA A 547 -41.95 -9.62 27.33
N PRO A 548 -43.16 -10.07 27.72
CA PRO A 548 -43.41 -10.68 29.04
C PRO A 548 -42.70 -12.04 29.24
N TYR A 549 -42.14 -12.63 28.18
CA TYR A 549 -41.41 -13.91 28.18
C TYR A 549 -39.94 -13.78 28.62
N LEU A 550 -39.38 -12.57 28.70
CA LEU A 550 -37.97 -12.35 29.04
C LEU A 550 -37.59 -12.90 30.42
N ASP A 551 -38.48 -12.83 31.41
CA ASP A 551 -38.21 -13.38 32.75
C ASP A 551 -38.08 -14.90 32.76
N SER A 552 -38.95 -15.60 32.01
CA SER A 552 -38.83 -17.06 31.85
C SER A 552 -37.54 -17.40 31.10
N TRP A 553 -37.23 -16.69 30.03
CA TRP A 553 -36.05 -16.96 29.22
C TRP A 553 -34.74 -16.70 29.99
N ARG A 554 -34.67 -15.69 30.87
CA ARG A 554 -33.52 -15.50 31.79
C ARG A 554 -33.31 -16.70 32.70
N THR A 555 -34.41 -17.27 33.20
CA THR A 555 -34.37 -18.44 34.07
C THR A 555 -33.89 -19.68 33.32
N ASP A 556 -34.45 -19.91 32.13
CA ASP A 556 -34.08 -21.04 31.27
C ASP A 556 -32.62 -20.96 30.83
N PHE A 557 -32.17 -19.77 30.42
CA PHE A 557 -30.79 -19.50 30.02
C PHE A 557 -29.79 -19.82 31.15
N LEU A 558 -30.04 -19.32 32.36
CA LEU A 558 -29.18 -19.65 33.52
C LEU A 558 -29.23 -21.13 33.87
N GLN A 559 -30.36 -21.80 33.68
CA GLN A 559 -30.49 -23.23 33.94
C GLN A 559 -29.65 -24.05 32.96
N ILE A 560 -29.66 -23.71 31.67
CA ILE A 560 -28.86 -24.36 30.62
C ILE A 560 -27.36 -24.21 30.91
N LEU A 561 -26.92 -23.00 31.30
CA LEU A 561 -25.51 -22.73 31.57
C LEU A 561 -25.01 -23.26 32.92
N SER A 562 -25.91 -23.61 33.85
CA SER A 562 -25.55 -23.93 35.24
C SER A 562 -24.52 -25.04 35.44
N PRO A 563 -24.57 -26.18 34.70
CA PRO A 563 -23.58 -27.24 34.86
C PRO A 563 -22.14 -26.78 34.58
N GLU A 564 -21.96 -26.03 33.48
CA GLU A 564 -20.64 -25.55 33.06
C GLU A 564 -20.22 -24.27 33.78
N GLY A 565 -21.14 -23.34 34.01
CA GLY A 565 -20.89 -22.11 34.76
C GLY A 565 -20.44 -22.39 36.20
N GLY A 566 -21.07 -23.34 36.89
CA GLY A 566 -20.66 -23.76 38.23
C GLY A 566 -19.30 -24.50 38.24
N ARG A 567 -18.97 -25.22 37.17
CA ARG A 567 -17.69 -25.93 37.02
C ARG A 567 -16.54 -24.98 36.73
N ARG A 568 -16.73 -24.02 35.80
CA ARG A 568 -15.70 -23.08 35.33
C ARG A 568 -15.54 -21.87 36.26
N HIS A 569 -16.62 -21.42 36.92
CA HIS A 569 -16.63 -20.22 37.76
C HIS A 569 -17.21 -20.48 39.17
N PRO A 570 -16.68 -21.45 39.94
CA PRO A 570 -17.27 -21.89 41.21
C PRO A 570 -17.42 -20.78 42.24
N ASP A 571 -16.53 -19.79 42.23
CA ASP A 571 -16.52 -18.69 43.21
C ASP A 571 -17.54 -17.58 42.89
N VAL A 572 -17.94 -17.42 41.63
CA VAL A 572 -18.78 -16.30 41.16
C VAL A 572 -20.17 -16.77 40.74
N TRP A 573 -20.32 -18.02 40.28
CA TRP A 573 -21.58 -18.57 39.80
C TRP A 573 -22.74 -18.48 40.81
N PRO A 574 -22.55 -18.71 42.13
CA PRO A 574 -23.64 -18.53 43.11
C PRO A 574 -24.20 -17.10 43.13
N GLN A 575 -23.34 -16.10 42.90
CA GLN A 575 -23.76 -14.70 42.82
C GLN A 575 -24.52 -14.43 41.52
N VAL A 576 -24.07 -15.00 40.40
CA VAL A 576 -24.77 -14.92 39.10
C VAL A 576 -26.20 -15.43 39.24
N LEU A 577 -26.37 -16.64 39.78
CA LEU A 577 -27.70 -17.25 39.96
C LEU A 577 -28.64 -16.42 40.84
N THR A 578 -28.09 -15.63 41.77
CA THR A 578 -28.88 -14.83 42.71
C THR A 578 -29.21 -13.43 42.19
N SER A 579 -28.39 -12.87 41.29
CA SER A 579 -28.42 -11.42 41.01
C SER A 579 -28.35 -11.02 39.54
N TRP A 580 -27.99 -11.94 38.63
CA TRP A 580 -27.83 -11.59 37.21
C TRP A 580 -29.17 -11.27 36.56
N ALA A 581 -30.23 -12.05 36.80
CA ALA A 581 -31.53 -11.82 36.17
C ALA A 581 -32.12 -10.44 36.54
N ASP A 582 -32.06 -10.06 37.82
CA ASP A 582 -32.50 -8.74 38.30
C ASP A 582 -31.65 -7.61 37.71
N ARG A 583 -30.33 -7.82 37.58
CA ARG A 583 -29.43 -6.86 36.93
C ARG A 583 -29.75 -6.70 35.44
N SER A 584 -29.91 -7.81 34.71
CA SER A 584 -30.27 -7.83 33.29
C SER A 584 -31.58 -7.07 33.05
N ARG A 585 -32.58 -7.32 33.90
CA ARG A 585 -33.86 -6.61 33.86
C ARG A 585 -33.72 -5.11 34.11
N ALA A 586 -33.01 -4.71 35.15
CA ALA A 586 -32.80 -3.29 35.47
C ALA A 586 -32.10 -2.56 34.31
N ARG A 587 -31.12 -3.20 33.68
CA ARG A 587 -30.42 -2.67 32.50
C ARG A 587 -31.32 -2.56 31.28
N ASN A 588 -32.19 -3.55 31.04
CA ASN A 588 -33.16 -3.47 29.95
C ASN A 588 -34.19 -2.34 30.17
N LEU A 589 -34.65 -2.12 31.40
CA LEU A 589 -35.53 -0.99 31.75
C LEU A 589 -34.86 0.37 31.48
N GLU A 590 -33.54 0.46 31.67
CA GLU A 590 -32.73 1.63 31.33
C GLU A 590 -32.36 1.70 29.84
N ARG A 591 -32.79 0.73 29.03
CA ARG A 591 -32.47 0.59 27.59
C ARG A 591 -30.96 0.56 27.31
N VAL A 592 -30.19 -0.06 28.21
CA VAL A 592 -28.75 -0.28 28.01
C VAL A 592 -28.55 -1.50 27.13
N ALA A 593 -27.80 -1.36 26.03
CA ALA A 593 -27.46 -2.46 25.14
C ALA A 593 -26.76 -3.61 25.89
N ALA A 594 -26.94 -4.84 25.40
CA ALA A 594 -26.15 -5.98 25.84
C ALA A 594 -24.65 -5.67 25.66
N GLY A 595 -23.79 -6.06 26.60
CA GLY A 595 -22.36 -5.69 26.56
C GLY A 595 -22.03 -4.22 26.94
N GLY A 596 -22.99 -3.30 26.85
CA GLY A 596 -22.81 -1.88 27.14
C GLY A 596 -22.65 -1.54 28.62
N LEU A 597 -21.90 -0.50 28.97
CA LEU A 597 -21.86 0.02 30.35
C LEU A 597 -22.88 1.13 30.54
N THR A 598 -23.58 1.14 31.67
CA THR A 598 -24.32 2.33 32.14
C THR A 598 -23.33 3.49 32.33
N ASP A 599 -23.81 4.74 32.34
CA ASP A 599 -22.96 5.91 32.60
C ASP A 599 -22.21 5.79 33.94
N ALA A 600 -22.85 5.21 34.96
CA ALA A 600 -22.25 4.98 36.26
C ALA A 600 -21.16 3.89 36.22
N GLU A 601 -21.41 2.76 35.53
CA GLU A 601 -20.42 1.69 35.34
C GLU A 601 -19.23 2.19 34.50
N ARG A 602 -19.49 2.97 33.44
CA ARG A 602 -18.47 3.61 32.60
C ARG A 602 -17.58 4.54 33.42
N ALA A 603 -18.19 5.47 34.16
CA ALA A 603 -17.44 6.39 35.03
C ALA A 603 -16.64 5.66 36.12
N ALA A 604 -17.13 4.53 36.64
CA ALA A 604 -16.39 3.70 37.58
C ALA A 604 -15.20 2.97 36.93
N ALA A 605 -15.41 2.43 35.72
CA ALA A 605 -14.36 1.79 34.93
C ALA A 605 -13.25 2.80 34.57
N GLU A 606 -13.61 3.98 34.07
CA GLU A 606 -12.65 5.03 33.72
C GLU A 606 -11.80 5.48 34.93
N ARG A 607 -12.41 5.60 36.12
CA ARG A 607 -11.65 5.91 37.35
C ARG A 607 -10.70 4.80 37.75
N LYS A 608 -11.14 3.54 37.60
CA LYS A 608 -10.32 2.36 37.89
C LYS A 608 -9.14 2.29 36.93
N MET A 609 -9.37 2.49 35.63
CA MET A 609 -8.34 2.60 34.59
C MET A 609 -7.30 3.66 34.97
N ILE A 610 -7.74 4.89 35.27
CA ILE A 610 -6.83 5.98 35.67
C ILE A 610 -5.99 5.58 36.89
N ALA A 611 -6.60 4.93 37.90
CA ALA A 611 -5.87 4.46 39.07
C ALA A 611 -4.80 3.40 38.72
N VAL A 612 -5.12 2.44 37.84
CA VAL A 612 -4.18 1.41 37.35
C VAL A 612 -3.02 2.05 36.57
N HIS A 613 -3.31 3.06 35.75
CA HIS A 613 -2.32 3.73 34.91
C HIS A 613 -1.52 4.82 35.63
N THR A 614 -1.89 5.19 36.87
CA THR A 614 -1.29 6.32 37.60
C THR A 614 0.20 6.11 37.85
N GLU A 615 0.62 4.94 38.35
CA GLU A 615 2.04 4.69 38.67
C GLU A 615 2.94 4.92 37.44
N ARG A 616 2.56 4.33 36.30
CA ARG A 616 3.27 4.48 35.02
C ARG A 616 3.19 5.92 34.47
N ALA A 617 2.06 6.60 34.67
CA ALA A 617 1.90 7.98 34.22
C ALA A 617 2.84 8.93 34.97
N LEU A 618 3.05 8.70 36.28
CA LEU A 618 3.93 9.52 37.13
C LEU A 618 5.43 9.34 36.82
N GLU A 619 5.82 8.29 36.09
CA GLU A 619 7.18 8.17 35.54
C GLU A 619 7.44 9.18 34.42
N ARG A 620 6.38 9.65 33.74
CA ARG A 620 6.46 10.50 32.55
C ARG A 620 5.99 11.93 32.80
N TRP A 621 5.00 12.13 33.65
CA TRP A 621 4.40 13.44 33.91
C TRP A 621 4.42 13.78 35.40
N ASP A 622 4.49 15.07 35.69
CA ASP A 622 4.36 15.58 37.05
C ASP A 622 3.00 15.21 37.68
N GLU A 623 2.98 14.98 38.99
CA GLU A 623 1.79 14.51 39.72
C GLU A 623 0.64 15.52 39.66
N ASP A 624 0.90 16.81 39.85
CA ASP A 624 -0.14 17.84 39.83
C ASP A 624 -0.74 17.97 38.42
N LEU A 625 0.11 17.83 37.39
CA LEU A 625 -0.30 17.83 36.00
C LEU A 625 -1.18 16.62 35.66
N TRP A 626 -0.75 15.41 36.02
CA TRP A 626 -1.52 14.18 35.80
C TRP A 626 -2.88 14.23 36.51
N GLN A 627 -2.92 14.64 37.78
CA GLN A 627 -4.16 14.74 38.54
C GLN A 627 -5.12 15.78 37.94
N ARG A 628 -4.60 16.92 37.48
CA ARG A 628 -5.44 17.96 36.86
C ARG A 628 -6.02 17.50 35.53
N GLU A 629 -5.19 16.97 34.64
CA GLU A 629 -5.64 16.62 33.28
C GLU A 629 -6.47 15.33 33.26
N SER A 630 -6.21 14.33 34.13
CA SER A 630 -7.06 13.13 34.23
C SER A 630 -8.45 13.43 34.78
N ARG A 631 -8.58 14.35 35.76
CA ARG A 631 -9.89 14.86 36.21
C ARG A 631 -10.61 15.64 35.12
N ALA A 632 -9.88 16.46 34.36
CA ALA A 632 -10.46 17.19 33.24
C ALA A 632 -10.93 16.25 32.12
N TRP A 633 -10.19 15.18 31.84
CA TRP A 633 -10.56 14.13 30.89
C TRP A 633 -11.83 13.38 31.32
N LEU A 634 -11.93 12.99 32.59
CA LEU A 634 -13.14 12.35 33.16
C LEU A 634 -14.38 13.24 33.08
N ALA A 635 -14.22 14.56 33.19
CA ALA A 635 -15.31 15.52 33.13
C ALA A 635 -15.69 15.90 31.68
N ALA A 636 -14.88 15.53 30.69
CA ALA A 636 -15.07 15.86 29.29
C ALA A 636 -15.92 14.80 28.58
N ASP A 637 -16.75 15.24 27.64
CA ASP A 637 -17.46 14.35 26.71
C ASP A 637 -16.52 13.79 25.62
N LEU A 638 -16.99 12.81 24.84
CA LEU A 638 -16.19 12.15 23.80
C LEU A 638 -15.67 13.12 22.74
N THR A 639 -16.50 14.09 22.34
CA THR A 639 -16.12 15.11 21.35
C THR A 639 -14.95 15.93 21.85
N GLN A 640 -15.04 16.44 23.09
CA GLN A 640 -13.96 17.19 23.73
C GLN A 640 -12.68 16.35 23.89
N ARG A 641 -12.83 15.08 24.27
CA ARG A 641 -11.69 14.14 24.39
C ARG A 641 -10.95 13.97 23.06
N HIS A 642 -11.69 13.89 21.95
CA HIS A 642 -11.12 13.80 20.60
C HIS A 642 -10.54 15.13 20.11
N GLU A 643 -11.22 16.25 20.34
CA GLU A 643 -10.77 17.58 19.90
C GLU A 643 -9.41 17.96 20.47
N VAL A 644 -9.15 17.68 21.76
CA VAL A 644 -7.85 17.98 22.38
C VAL A 644 -6.70 17.23 21.70
N GLY A 645 -6.91 15.97 21.29
CA GLY A 645 -5.93 15.20 20.54
C GLY A 645 -5.79 15.65 19.08
N LYS A 646 -6.91 16.00 18.44
CA LYS A 646 -6.98 16.44 17.02
C LYS A 646 -6.34 17.81 16.83
N ALA A 647 -6.58 18.75 17.74
CA ALA A 647 -6.10 20.13 17.66
C ALA A 647 -4.57 20.26 17.60
N GLU A 648 -3.83 19.27 18.13
CA GLU A 648 -2.37 19.26 18.10
C GLU A 648 -1.80 18.07 17.29
N ARG A 649 -2.63 17.36 16.49
CA ARG A 649 -2.19 16.16 15.76
C ARG A 649 -0.98 16.43 14.85
N GLU A 650 -0.90 17.60 14.25
CA GLU A 650 0.22 18.06 13.41
C GLU A 650 1.56 18.18 14.14
N ARG A 651 1.56 18.17 15.48
CA ARG A 651 2.76 18.20 16.33
C ARG A 651 3.23 16.81 16.74
N MET A 652 2.58 15.77 16.22
CA MET A 652 3.06 14.41 16.27
C MET A 652 3.48 14.00 14.86
N TRP A 653 4.68 13.46 14.72
CA TRP A 653 5.09 12.82 13.47
C TRP A 653 5.94 11.60 13.77
N ALA A 654 5.87 10.63 12.87
CA ALA A 654 6.74 9.46 12.89
C ALA A 654 7.93 9.72 11.96
N LEU A 655 9.14 9.53 12.49
CA LEU A 655 10.32 9.35 11.68
C LEU A 655 10.46 7.85 11.40
N HIS A 656 10.40 7.49 10.12
CA HIS A 656 10.58 6.12 9.68
C HIS A 656 12.08 5.87 9.45
N HIS A 657 12.72 5.13 10.36
CA HIS A 657 14.11 4.73 10.21
C HIS A 657 14.17 3.37 9.53
N PRO A 658 14.83 3.21 8.36
CA PRO A 658 14.97 1.91 7.75
C PRO A 658 15.65 0.94 8.72
N ARG A 659 15.00 -0.19 9.00
CA ARG A 659 15.56 -1.19 9.89
C ARG A 659 16.83 -1.78 9.31
N PRO A 660 17.72 -2.34 10.16
CA PRO A 660 18.89 -3.07 9.68
C PRO A 660 18.45 -4.15 8.66
N PRO A 661 19.02 -4.16 7.44
CA PRO A 661 18.53 -5.05 6.38
C PRO A 661 18.56 -6.55 6.70
N ARG A 662 19.43 -6.95 7.64
CA ARG A 662 19.53 -8.34 8.11
C ARG A 662 18.33 -8.74 8.96
N ASP A 663 17.90 -7.87 9.86
CA ASP A 663 16.78 -8.13 10.76
C ASP A 663 15.48 -8.29 9.94
N VAL A 664 15.27 -7.38 8.99
CA VAL A 664 14.14 -7.46 8.04
C VAL A 664 14.22 -8.75 7.20
N ALA A 665 15.40 -9.13 6.72
CA ALA A 665 15.58 -10.34 5.94
C ALA A 665 15.33 -11.62 6.76
N GLU A 666 15.73 -11.66 8.03
CA GLU A 666 15.45 -12.78 8.95
C GLU A 666 13.94 -12.93 9.20
N GLU A 667 13.22 -11.84 9.43
CA GLU A 667 11.77 -11.86 9.60
C GLU A 667 11.04 -12.29 8.31
N LEU A 668 11.41 -11.72 7.17
CA LEU A 668 10.88 -12.15 5.87
C LEU A 668 11.18 -13.62 5.59
N ARG A 669 12.35 -14.12 5.99
CA ARG A 669 12.72 -15.53 5.84
C ARG A 669 11.77 -16.45 6.61
N HIS A 670 11.28 -16.01 7.78
CA HIS A 670 10.29 -16.74 8.57
C HIS A 670 8.92 -16.85 7.91
N LEU A 671 8.60 -16.00 6.92
CA LEU A 671 7.37 -16.06 6.14
C LEU A 671 7.46 -17.05 4.97
N VAL A 672 8.64 -17.60 4.69
CA VAL A 672 8.89 -18.46 3.52
C VAL A 672 9.24 -19.89 3.96
N ARG A 673 8.45 -20.44 4.89
CA ARG A 673 8.71 -21.76 5.50
C ARG A 673 8.48 -22.90 4.51
N HIS A 674 7.55 -22.73 3.58
CA HIS A 674 7.14 -23.74 2.62
C HIS A 674 7.85 -23.63 1.26
N ALA A 675 8.81 -22.72 1.10
CA ALA A 675 9.61 -22.67 -0.13
C ALA A 675 10.46 -23.94 -0.30
N PRO A 676 10.55 -24.49 -1.51
CA PRO A 676 11.53 -25.51 -1.84
C PRO A 676 12.94 -24.87 -1.94
N LEU A 677 13.63 -24.80 -0.81
CA LEU A 677 15.02 -24.32 -0.71
C LEU A 677 15.92 -25.29 -1.49
N GLY A 678 16.56 -24.80 -2.55
CA GLY A 678 17.30 -25.62 -3.51
C GLY A 678 16.98 -25.27 -4.97
N ARG A 679 15.92 -24.47 -5.19
CA ARG A 679 15.64 -23.78 -6.45
C ARG A 679 15.95 -22.29 -6.35
N PRO A 680 16.14 -21.59 -7.47
CA PRO A 680 16.11 -20.14 -7.51
C PRO A 680 14.76 -19.62 -6.98
N VAL A 681 14.78 -19.00 -5.80
CA VAL A 681 13.58 -18.43 -5.17
C VAL A 681 13.53 -16.93 -5.40
N VAL A 682 12.35 -16.41 -5.75
CA VAL A 682 11.99 -14.99 -5.71
C VAL A 682 10.97 -14.81 -4.61
N MET A 683 11.21 -13.87 -3.70
CA MET A 683 10.20 -13.45 -2.74
C MET A 683 9.44 -12.25 -3.30
N ALA A 684 8.12 -12.37 -3.42
CA ALA A 684 7.22 -11.31 -3.82
C ALA A 684 6.37 -10.88 -2.61
N VAL A 685 6.65 -9.70 -2.08
CA VAL A 685 5.90 -9.11 -0.95
C VAL A 685 4.64 -8.46 -1.52
N ASN A 686 3.49 -9.04 -1.22
CA ASN A 686 2.21 -8.64 -1.79
C ASN A 686 1.46 -7.64 -0.91
N ARG A 687 0.69 -6.76 -1.57
CA ARG A 687 -0.13 -5.71 -0.96
C ARG A 687 0.67 -4.84 0.02
N ALA A 688 1.89 -4.50 -0.36
CA ALA A 688 2.73 -3.62 0.42
C ALA A 688 1.95 -2.38 0.87
N ARG A 689 1.92 -2.15 2.18
CA ARG A 689 1.16 -1.07 2.81
C ARG A 689 1.71 0.29 2.39
N GLN A 690 2.96 0.33 1.96
CA GLN A 690 3.69 1.52 1.53
C GLN A 690 4.53 1.22 0.29
N GLU A 691 4.84 2.25 -0.48
CA GLU A 691 5.85 2.15 -1.53
C GLU A 691 7.24 2.09 -0.89
N TYR A 692 7.96 0.99 -1.09
CA TYR A 692 9.33 0.86 -0.60
C TYR A 692 10.32 1.41 -1.59
N ASP A 693 11.19 2.31 -1.12
CA ASP A 693 12.34 2.76 -1.91
C ASP A 693 13.28 1.57 -2.20
N GLN A 694 13.83 1.54 -3.41
CA GLN A 694 14.86 0.60 -3.79
C GLN A 694 16.07 0.64 -2.82
N LEU A 695 16.36 1.78 -2.21
CA LEU A 695 17.41 1.94 -1.20
C LEU A 695 17.17 1.07 0.05
N VAL A 696 15.92 0.73 0.36
CA VAL A 696 15.55 -0.20 1.44
C VAL A 696 15.52 -1.63 0.91
N LEU A 697 14.90 -1.85 -0.24
CA LEU A 697 14.73 -3.20 -0.80
C LEU A 697 16.03 -3.88 -1.23
N GLU A 698 16.98 -3.14 -1.82
CA GLU A 698 18.21 -3.73 -2.35
C GLU A 698 19.10 -4.33 -1.24
N PRO A 699 19.41 -3.62 -0.13
CA PRO A 699 20.15 -4.20 0.99
C PRO A 699 19.47 -5.43 1.61
N VAL A 700 18.14 -5.41 1.75
CA VAL A 700 17.37 -6.56 2.28
C VAL A 700 17.44 -7.73 1.31
N GLY A 701 17.26 -7.49 0.02
CA GLY A 701 17.40 -8.50 -1.03
C GLY A 701 18.80 -9.13 -1.05
N ILE A 702 19.86 -8.37 -0.77
CA ILE A 702 21.22 -8.90 -0.61
C ILE A 702 21.32 -9.81 0.62
N ALA A 703 20.76 -9.41 1.77
CA ALA A 703 20.76 -10.23 2.98
C ALA A 703 19.95 -11.53 2.76
N LEU A 704 18.80 -11.46 2.10
CA LEU A 704 17.97 -12.62 1.75
C LEU A 704 18.70 -13.66 0.87
N ARG A 705 19.64 -13.23 0.03
CA ARG A 705 20.48 -14.16 -0.75
C ARG A 705 21.37 -15.04 0.12
N GLU A 706 21.82 -14.55 1.28
CA GLU A 706 22.55 -15.37 2.25
C GLU A 706 21.68 -16.51 2.81
N HIS A 707 20.35 -16.38 2.72
CA HIS A 707 19.37 -17.38 3.14
C HIS A 707 18.78 -18.21 1.97
N GLY A 708 19.36 -18.12 0.77
CA GLY A 708 18.95 -18.90 -0.40
C GLY A 708 17.80 -18.29 -1.22
N ILE A 709 17.42 -17.03 -0.96
CA ILE A 709 16.41 -16.31 -1.73
C ILE A 709 17.12 -15.41 -2.75
N GLY A 710 17.04 -15.76 -4.03
CA GLY A 710 17.84 -15.15 -5.10
C GLY A 710 17.44 -13.71 -5.44
N ALA A 711 16.17 -13.36 -5.26
CA ALA A 711 15.66 -12.01 -5.49
C ALA A 711 14.48 -11.67 -4.57
N LEU A 712 14.31 -10.36 -4.35
CA LEU A 712 13.20 -9.75 -3.62
C LEU A 712 12.51 -8.75 -4.54
N THR A 713 11.18 -8.76 -4.54
CA THR A 713 10.36 -7.79 -5.25
C THR A 713 9.10 -7.49 -4.44
N VAL A 714 8.50 -6.34 -4.72
CA VAL A 714 7.29 -5.86 -4.05
C VAL A 714 6.18 -5.70 -5.08
N ILE A 715 4.98 -6.09 -4.70
CA ILE A 715 3.75 -5.86 -5.45
C ILE A 715 2.97 -4.78 -4.67
N PRO A 716 2.97 -3.54 -5.17
CA PRO A 716 2.32 -2.43 -4.47
C PRO A 716 0.80 -2.61 -4.49
N ARG A 717 0.12 -1.98 -3.53
CA ARG A 717 -1.31 -1.68 -3.70
C ARG A 717 -1.43 -0.66 -4.83
N HIS A 718 -2.06 -1.04 -5.93
CA HIS A 718 -2.15 -0.21 -7.11
C HIS A 718 -3.57 -0.29 -7.67
N ARG A 719 -4.17 0.86 -7.96
CA ARG A 719 -5.56 0.97 -8.47
C ARG A 719 -5.81 0.07 -9.69
N ALA A 720 -4.83 -0.01 -10.60
CA ALA A 720 -4.87 -0.93 -11.73
C ALA A 720 -5.12 -2.40 -11.35
N LEU A 721 -4.59 -2.87 -10.22
CA LEU A 721 -4.82 -4.25 -9.76
C LEU A 721 -6.20 -4.42 -9.12
N GLU A 722 -6.74 -3.37 -8.51
CA GLU A 722 -8.06 -3.35 -7.89
C GLU A 722 -9.18 -3.27 -8.93
N ALA A 723 -8.98 -2.46 -9.98
CA ALA A 723 -9.94 -2.29 -11.07
C ALA A 723 -9.89 -3.41 -12.11
N TRP A 724 -8.77 -4.15 -12.18
CA TRP A 724 -8.53 -5.15 -13.23
C TRP A 724 -9.63 -6.22 -13.37
N PRO A 725 -10.19 -6.81 -12.28
CA PRO A 725 -11.25 -7.82 -12.40
C PRO A 725 -12.50 -7.35 -13.17
N GLY A 726 -12.72 -6.03 -13.28
CA GLY A 726 -13.84 -5.46 -14.04
C GLY A 726 -13.45 -4.83 -15.38
N SER A 727 -12.21 -5.01 -15.84
CA SER A 727 -11.68 -4.36 -17.04
C SER A 727 -11.51 -5.34 -18.21
N ASP A 728 -11.85 -4.91 -19.43
CA ASP A 728 -11.68 -5.71 -20.65
C ASP A 728 -10.20 -5.99 -20.98
N ARG A 729 -9.28 -5.18 -20.43
CA ARG A 729 -7.84 -5.22 -20.71
C ARG A 729 -7.02 -4.91 -19.50
N MET A 730 -5.88 -5.58 -19.38
CA MET A 730 -4.90 -5.25 -18.36
C MET A 730 -4.35 -3.84 -18.58
N GLU A 731 -4.42 -3.00 -17.55
CA GLU A 731 -3.84 -1.65 -17.57
C GLU A 731 -2.30 -1.68 -17.58
N ASP A 732 -1.69 -0.64 -18.17
CA ASP A 732 -0.23 -0.48 -18.26
C ASP A 732 0.48 -0.53 -16.89
N GLY A 733 -0.20 -0.06 -15.84
CA GLY A 733 0.31 -0.11 -14.46
C GLY A 733 0.46 -1.55 -13.95
N ALA A 734 -0.53 -2.40 -14.20
CA ALA A 734 -0.48 -3.82 -13.83
C ALA A 734 0.61 -4.57 -14.61
N LEU A 735 0.74 -4.31 -15.92
CA LEU A 735 1.83 -4.87 -16.73
C LEU A 735 3.21 -4.46 -16.21
N THR A 736 3.35 -3.23 -15.71
CA THR A 736 4.61 -2.73 -15.12
C THR A 736 5.03 -3.51 -13.88
N ILE A 737 4.06 -3.87 -13.05
CA ILE A 737 4.29 -4.75 -11.89
C ILE A 737 4.71 -6.15 -12.37
N GLY A 738 4.01 -6.70 -13.37
CA GLY A 738 4.36 -7.96 -14.00
C GLY A 738 5.79 -8.00 -14.56
N TRP A 739 6.26 -6.93 -15.21
CA TRP A 739 7.64 -6.85 -15.70
C TRP A 739 8.67 -6.78 -14.58
N THR A 740 8.34 -6.14 -13.46
CA THR A 740 9.21 -6.09 -12.28
C THR A 740 9.36 -7.49 -11.68
N LEU A 741 8.26 -8.24 -11.55
CA LEU A 741 8.25 -9.65 -11.16
C LEU A 741 9.10 -10.49 -12.12
N ALA A 742 8.89 -10.35 -13.42
CA ALA A 742 9.60 -11.09 -14.45
C ALA A 742 11.12 -10.82 -14.44
N GLY A 743 11.52 -9.58 -14.18
CA GLY A 743 12.92 -9.19 -13.97
C GLY A 743 13.53 -9.88 -12.74
N ALA A 744 12.83 -9.87 -11.61
CA ALA A 744 13.29 -10.55 -10.39
C ALA A 744 13.45 -12.07 -10.59
N VAL A 745 12.54 -12.71 -11.34
CA VAL A 745 12.65 -14.13 -11.71
C VAL A 745 13.86 -14.39 -12.59
N LEU A 746 14.07 -13.60 -13.64
CA LEU A 746 15.26 -13.74 -14.49
C LEU A 746 16.56 -13.60 -13.69
N ASP A 747 16.62 -12.60 -12.81
CA ASP A 747 17.77 -12.37 -11.96
C ASP A 747 18.02 -13.57 -11.05
N SER A 748 17.00 -14.10 -10.38
CA SER A 748 17.13 -15.29 -9.53
C SER A 748 17.63 -16.51 -10.32
N LEU A 749 17.03 -16.78 -11.48
CA LEU A 749 17.43 -17.88 -12.38
C LEU A 749 18.89 -17.76 -12.86
N ALA A 750 19.37 -16.53 -13.12
CA ALA A 750 20.74 -16.29 -13.56
C ALA A 750 21.78 -16.55 -12.45
N HIS A 751 21.40 -16.34 -11.18
CA HIS A 751 22.27 -16.54 -10.03
C HIS A 751 22.30 -18.00 -9.58
N GLY A 752 21.19 -18.74 -9.66
CA GLY A 752 21.15 -20.15 -9.23
C GLY A 752 21.86 -21.16 -10.15
N ARG A 753 22.37 -20.73 -11.31
CA ARG A 753 23.18 -21.58 -12.21
C ARG A 753 24.69 -21.52 -11.94
N ARG A 754 25.13 -20.74 -10.95
CA ARG A 754 26.53 -20.64 -10.51
C ARG A 754 26.71 -21.44 -9.23
#